data_AF-A0A8S4Q7D9-F1
#
_entry.id   AF-A0A8S4Q7D9-F1
#
_cell.length_a   1.000
_cell.length_b   1.000
_cell.length_c   1.000
_cell.angle_alpha   90.00
_cell.angle_beta   90.00
_cell.angle_gamma   90.00
#
_symmetry.space_group_name_H-M   'P 1'
#
loop_
_entity.id
_entity.type
_entity.pdbx_description
1 polymer ?
#
loop_
_entity_poly.entity_id
_entity_poly.type
_entity_poly.pdbx_seq_one_letter_code
_entity_poly.pdbx_strand_id
1 'polypeptide(L)'
;MSLTPGQKYYATIVAVSNTGLEATKVSDGFTVDIEPPIPGIVFDGRFLYDADYTNETTILHAQWHGFYDRHSGIDYYICCVGTTSDTSTCDVIPFHDVGLQTSVSIAIPGALQPGKYYTKVQAVDAVGHRSAVISSDGIIIDITPPDILHITSTNANLLRNPSFEEDESNFDIHCHPLWSNSTSTLPLHWKTTTVTKVAIVNSKDGEASDGNQACLLLGGIQQSVATQVGNVYAVQFSVSHPPRPPIEHALQTGKITLPGIEETFQIYPRHEVTKNNNGHPNLQSTPLSHIAWHKHLYTFVATEPKSTLRIETLARNAGLLIDAVKIELLSHSSTKGDIVVDYQQTGEWSLIQAHWQVLDLESHIDDISWAIGLVRGGTQLQGYVGVGRKSYGINTKLHLVHGMLVHVTLIVRNNAGLMSVVYAEPIVIDRTPPVIGLVSHSKDNDIGYQSGQVLIAKWDVEDDETTISHCTVAFGNSPESTDITDFKKVLFSGNPMLFNSTNHVNLKHGTKVYAIVRCFNTLGLWSQTSSTGITVISEPPDVSHALIESLPNKMSHFPCSDWIQNDIHTIRLKWDGFQKSTNHIDYYQVNIEMTNGDVNGTIYELINDGRRQITMEPLTLQQNTHYKASIKAVDMVGSVSDGVQLMFTADTNPPNKTGIRISHKWLEGTTVRFLWEGVFISDSDLYYELTIGTNPGGSDIMKWVETKQTSFTLYAVDNSFEHHLTVTAINEAGFYTSTILSFNYDN
;
A
#
# COMPACT_ATOMS: atom_id res chain seq x y z
N MET A 1 -44.55 89.26 -32.95
CA MET A 1 -43.83 88.41 -33.92
C MET A 1 -43.11 87.34 -33.14
N SER A 2 -43.45 86.08 -33.33
CA SER A 2 -42.67 84.95 -32.82
C SER A 2 -41.56 84.64 -33.82
N LEU A 3 -40.31 84.65 -33.38
CA LEU A 3 -39.18 84.20 -34.20
C LEU A 3 -39.17 82.67 -34.21
N THR A 4 -38.91 82.07 -35.37
CA THR A 4 -38.86 80.61 -35.57
C THR A 4 -37.41 80.13 -35.49
N PRO A 5 -37.14 79.01 -34.79
CA PRO A 5 -35.80 78.46 -34.64
C PRO A 5 -35.15 78.11 -35.98
N GLY A 6 -33.84 78.30 -36.07
CA GLY A 6 -33.04 77.98 -37.27
C GLY A 6 -33.21 78.92 -38.47
N GLN A 7 -34.13 79.87 -38.41
CA GLN A 7 -34.28 80.91 -39.43
C GLN A 7 -33.34 82.09 -39.10
N LYS A 8 -32.60 82.60 -40.09
CA LYS A 8 -31.71 83.75 -39.93
C LYS A 8 -32.48 85.06 -40.13
N TYR A 9 -32.47 85.92 -39.12
CA TYR A 9 -33.14 87.22 -39.10
C TYR A 9 -32.12 88.35 -39.31
N TYR A 10 -32.50 89.38 -40.07
CA TYR A 10 -31.65 90.52 -40.38
C TYR A 10 -32.34 91.82 -39.97
N ALA A 11 -31.60 92.72 -39.34
CA ALA A 11 -32.04 94.09 -39.13
C ALA A 11 -31.60 94.95 -40.32
N THR A 12 -32.57 95.60 -40.96
CA THR A 12 -32.32 96.52 -42.07
C THR A 12 -32.66 97.94 -41.64
N ILE A 13 -31.68 98.84 -41.69
CA ILE A 13 -31.90 100.27 -41.43
C ILE A 13 -31.87 100.99 -42.78
N VAL A 14 -32.94 101.73 -43.05
CA VAL A 14 -33.04 102.64 -44.19
C VAL A 14 -33.00 104.06 -43.65
N ALA A 15 -31.95 104.81 -43.98
CA ALA A 15 -31.83 106.22 -43.62
C ALA A 15 -32.22 107.07 -44.82
N VAL A 16 -33.21 107.96 -44.64
CA VAL A 16 -33.68 108.88 -45.69
C VAL A 16 -33.26 110.31 -45.34
N SER A 17 -32.54 110.95 -46.26
CA SER A 17 -32.15 112.36 -46.12
C SER A 17 -33.31 113.32 -46.41
N ASN A 18 -33.20 114.57 -45.97
CA ASN A 18 -34.23 115.60 -46.19
C ASN A 18 -34.45 115.97 -47.67
N THR A 19 -33.57 115.49 -48.57
CA THR A 19 -33.68 115.63 -50.04
C THR A 19 -34.21 114.36 -50.72
N GLY A 20 -34.60 113.34 -49.96
CA GLY A 20 -35.17 112.08 -50.47
C GLY A 20 -34.17 111.01 -50.90
N LEU A 21 -32.86 111.16 -50.63
CA LEU A 21 -31.87 110.11 -50.88
C LEU A 21 -31.91 109.07 -49.75
N GLU A 22 -31.96 107.78 -50.10
CA GLU A 22 -31.99 106.66 -49.17
C GLU A 22 -30.66 105.90 -49.14
N ALA A 23 -30.21 105.50 -47.94
CA ALA A 23 -29.10 104.58 -47.75
C ALA A 23 -29.56 103.40 -46.89
N THR A 24 -29.33 102.19 -47.40
CA THR A 24 -29.72 100.95 -46.71
C THR A 24 -28.48 100.21 -46.20
N LYS A 25 -28.51 99.82 -44.94
CA LYS A 25 -27.55 98.88 -44.35
C LYS A 25 -28.28 97.71 -43.72
N VAL A 26 -27.72 96.52 -43.90
CA VAL A 26 -28.24 95.25 -43.37
C VAL A 26 -27.22 94.71 -42.38
N SER A 27 -27.69 94.25 -41.22
CA SER A 27 -26.86 93.57 -40.22
C SER A 27 -26.33 92.23 -40.74
N ASP A 28 -25.34 91.64 -40.07
CA ASP A 28 -24.83 90.29 -40.40
C ASP A 28 -25.85 89.16 -40.14
N GLY A 29 -26.93 89.49 -39.42
CA GLY A 29 -28.07 88.64 -39.09
C GLY A 29 -27.80 87.67 -37.94
N PHE A 30 -28.85 87.22 -37.25
CA PHE A 30 -28.79 86.28 -36.13
C PHE A 30 -29.78 85.13 -36.33
N THR A 31 -29.43 83.95 -35.85
CA THR A 31 -30.34 82.79 -35.77
C THR A 31 -30.92 82.71 -34.36
N VAL A 32 -32.17 82.30 -34.25
CA VAL A 32 -32.79 82.02 -32.96
C VAL A 32 -32.63 80.54 -32.66
N ASP A 33 -32.15 80.25 -31.46
CA ASP A 33 -32.14 78.92 -30.88
C ASP A 33 -33.08 78.90 -29.67
N ILE A 34 -33.93 77.89 -29.59
CA ILE A 34 -34.81 77.63 -28.43
C ILE A 34 -34.75 76.17 -27.99
N GLU A 35 -33.98 75.32 -28.70
CA GLU A 35 -33.93 73.89 -28.44
C GLU A 35 -32.64 73.59 -27.68
N PRO A 36 -32.68 72.82 -26.58
CA PRO A 36 -31.45 72.39 -25.91
C PRO A 36 -30.71 71.34 -26.74
N PRO A 37 -29.38 71.20 -26.57
CA PRO A 37 -28.62 70.14 -27.24
C PRO A 37 -29.17 68.74 -26.97
N ILE A 38 -29.08 67.88 -27.99
CA ILE A 38 -29.40 66.46 -27.88
C ILE A 38 -28.22 65.75 -27.19
N PRO A 39 -28.47 64.98 -26.10
CA PRO A 39 -27.42 64.26 -25.40
C PRO A 39 -26.84 63.12 -26.25
N GLY A 40 -25.55 62.86 -26.07
CA GLY A 40 -24.84 61.72 -26.67
C GLY A 40 -24.70 60.54 -25.72
N ILE A 41 -23.63 59.76 -25.89
CA ILE A 41 -23.24 58.66 -25.00
C ILE A 41 -21.88 58.95 -24.37
N VAL A 42 -21.68 58.41 -23.16
CA VAL A 42 -20.47 58.59 -22.34
C VAL A 42 -19.91 57.21 -22.05
N PHE A 43 -18.60 57.06 -22.24
CA PHE A 43 -17.83 55.86 -21.94
C PHE A 43 -16.78 56.17 -20.88
N ASP A 44 -16.55 55.23 -19.98
CA ASP A 44 -15.47 55.32 -18.99
C ASP A 44 -14.18 54.71 -19.57
N GLY A 45 -13.02 55.09 -19.06
CA GLY A 45 -11.73 54.55 -19.51
C GLY A 45 -11.01 55.40 -20.55
N ARG A 46 -9.89 54.85 -21.05
CA ARG A 46 -8.90 55.58 -21.85
C ARG A 46 -9.02 55.23 -23.34
N PHE A 47 -8.97 56.25 -24.19
CA PHE A 47 -9.19 56.12 -25.64
C PHE A 47 -10.57 55.52 -25.96
N LEU A 48 -10.80 55.06 -27.19
CA LEU A 48 -12.10 54.54 -27.67
C LEU A 48 -12.58 53.23 -27.00
N TYR A 49 -12.00 52.81 -25.88
CA TYR A 49 -12.38 51.62 -25.14
C TYR A 49 -13.18 51.99 -23.90
N ASP A 50 -14.36 51.41 -23.76
CA ASP A 50 -15.20 51.52 -22.57
C ASP A 50 -14.69 50.55 -21.50
N ALA A 51 -14.11 51.08 -20.42
CA ALA A 51 -13.44 50.29 -19.40
C ALA A 51 -14.35 50.03 -18.21
N ASP A 52 -14.63 48.75 -17.95
CA ASP A 52 -15.40 48.31 -16.79
C ASP A 52 -14.62 48.39 -15.47
N TYR A 53 -13.29 48.29 -15.52
CA TYR A 53 -12.41 48.17 -14.35
C TYR A 53 -11.15 49.03 -14.47
N THR A 54 -10.65 49.55 -13.35
CA THR A 54 -9.33 50.20 -13.26
C THR A 54 -8.73 50.07 -11.86
N ASN A 55 -7.41 50.07 -11.79
CA ASN A 55 -6.64 50.16 -10.55
C ASN A 55 -6.13 51.58 -10.23
N GLU A 56 -6.43 52.54 -11.10
CA GLU A 56 -6.07 53.95 -10.88
C GLU A 56 -7.06 54.62 -9.91
N THR A 57 -6.56 55.07 -8.76
CA THR A 57 -7.40 55.69 -7.71
C THR A 57 -7.40 57.22 -7.72
N THR A 58 -6.49 57.83 -8.47
CA THR A 58 -6.26 59.28 -8.44
C THR A 58 -6.67 59.99 -9.72
N ILE A 59 -6.95 59.23 -10.79
CA ILE A 59 -7.35 59.76 -12.09
C ILE A 59 -8.45 58.85 -12.64
N LEU A 60 -9.53 59.47 -13.14
CA LEU A 60 -10.53 58.78 -13.95
C LEU A 60 -10.47 59.31 -15.37
N HIS A 61 -10.61 58.40 -16.34
CA HIS A 61 -10.70 58.75 -17.74
C HIS A 61 -12.14 58.58 -18.21
N ALA A 62 -12.61 59.53 -19.01
CA ALA A 62 -13.93 59.45 -19.62
C ALA A 62 -13.93 60.12 -20.99
N GLN A 63 -14.83 59.68 -21.84
CA GLN A 63 -15.01 60.22 -23.18
C GLN A 63 -16.49 60.19 -23.58
N TRP A 64 -16.85 60.99 -24.56
CA TRP A 64 -18.22 61.04 -25.04
C TRP A 64 -18.31 61.39 -26.51
N HIS A 65 -19.39 60.96 -27.14
CA HIS A 65 -19.68 61.28 -28.52
C HIS A 65 -21.19 61.37 -28.78
N GLY A 66 -21.56 61.93 -29.93
CA GLY A 66 -22.96 61.97 -30.38
C GLY A 66 -23.80 63.10 -29.77
N PHE A 67 -23.21 63.97 -28.95
CA PHE A 67 -23.85 65.22 -28.55
C PHE A 67 -23.96 66.13 -29.77
N TYR A 68 -25.15 66.70 -29.97
CA TYR A 68 -25.43 67.50 -31.15
C TYR A 68 -26.43 68.61 -30.85
N ASP A 69 -26.11 69.82 -31.31
CA ASP A 69 -27.06 70.92 -31.39
C ASP A 69 -27.25 71.34 -32.84
N ARG A 70 -28.50 71.61 -33.24
CA ARG A 70 -28.87 71.86 -34.63
C ARG A 70 -28.68 73.31 -35.05
N HIS A 71 -28.70 74.27 -34.12
CA HIS A 71 -28.95 75.67 -34.42
C HIS A 71 -27.79 76.59 -34.04
N SER A 72 -27.29 76.48 -32.81
CA SER A 72 -26.19 77.30 -32.29
C SER A 72 -24.88 76.53 -32.13
N GLY A 73 -24.95 75.19 -32.16
CA GLY A 73 -23.81 74.32 -31.93
C GLY A 73 -23.44 74.23 -30.44
N ILE A 74 -22.57 73.28 -30.11
CA ILE A 74 -22.09 73.11 -28.73
C ILE A 74 -20.97 74.13 -28.48
N ASP A 75 -21.07 74.86 -27.37
CA ASP A 75 -20.06 75.83 -26.91
C ASP A 75 -19.06 75.17 -25.95
N TYR A 76 -19.55 74.41 -24.98
CA TYR A 76 -18.70 73.63 -24.08
C TYR A 76 -19.46 72.45 -23.44
N TYR A 77 -18.72 71.50 -22.90
CA TYR A 77 -19.23 70.42 -22.06
C TYR A 77 -18.92 70.72 -20.60
N ILE A 78 -19.79 70.25 -19.72
CA ILE A 78 -19.49 70.12 -18.30
C ILE A 78 -19.58 68.65 -17.91
N CYS A 79 -18.67 68.22 -17.02
CA CYS A 79 -18.70 66.86 -16.51
C CYS A 79 -18.55 66.81 -14.99
N CYS A 80 -19.07 65.74 -14.40
CA CYS A 80 -18.96 65.44 -12.97
C CYS A 80 -18.73 63.94 -12.76
N VAL A 81 -18.32 63.57 -11.54
CA VAL A 81 -18.19 62.17 -11.12
C VAL A 81 -19.04 61.93 -9.87
N GLY A 82 -19.77 60.82 -9.85
CA GLY A 82 -20.54 60.40 -8.67
C GLY A 82 -20.50 58.90 -8.42
N THR A 83 -20.91 58.49 -7.21
CA THR A 83 -20.95 57.09 -6.75
C THR A 83 -22.19 56.32 -7.20
N THR A 84 -23.19 57.01 -7.78
CA THR A 84 -24.43 56.38 -8.28
C THR A 84 -24.67 56.73 -9.74
N SER A 85 -25.42 55.87 -10.44
CA SER A 85 -25.84 56.11 -11.82
C SER A 85 -26.91 57.20 -11.95
N ASP A 86 -27.39 57.75 -10.83
CA ASP A 86 -28.38 58.82 -10.84
C ASP A 86 -27.76 60.11 -11.36
N THR A 87 -28.36 60.64 -12.42
CA THR A 87 -27.95 61.86 -13.12
C THR A 87 -27.83 63.11 -12.24
N SER A 88 -28.42 63.12 -11.05
CA SER A 88 -28.38 64.25 -10.12
C SER A 88 -27.23 64.21 -9.09
N THR A 89 -26.62 63.03 -8.88
CA THR A 89 -25.61 62.82 -7.82
C THR A 89 -24.19 63.02 -8.36
N CYS A 90 -23.46 64.02 -7.86
CA CYS A 90 -22.06 64.30 -8.21
C CYS A 90 -21.22 64.52 -6.93
N ASP A 91 -21.10 63.49 -6.10
CA ASP A 91 -20.53 63.52 -4.76
C ASP A 91 -19.00 63.34 -4.72
N VAL A 92 -18.37 62.97 -5.83
CA VAL A 92 -16.90 62.79 -5.93
C VAL A 92 -16.25 64.02 -6.55
N ILE A 93 -16.71 64.43 -7.73
CA ILE A 93 -16.29 65.65 -8.41
C ILE A 93 -17.55 66.41 -8.83
N PRO A 94 -17.73 67.68 -8.42
CA PRO A 94 -18.85 68.48 -8.87
C PRO A 94 -18.72 68.82 -10.36
N PHE A 95 -19.83 69.23 -10.99
CA PHE A 95 -19.81 69.68 -12.38
C PHE A 95 -18.77 70.78 -12.60
N HIS A 96 -17.86 70.55 -13.54
CA HIS A 96 -16.87 71.53 -13.97
C HIS A 96 -16.80 71.57 -15.49
N ASP A 97 -16.40 72.72 -16.00
CA ASP A 97 -16.24 72.99 -17.43
C ASP A 97 -14.98 72.31 -17.98
N VAL A 98 -15.15 71.57 -19.07
CA VAL A 98 -14.07 70.87 -19.79
C VAL A 98 -13.90 71.38 -21.22
N GLY A 99 -14.56 72.49 -21.57
CA GLY A 99 -14.54 73.09 -22.91
C GLY A 99 -15.14 72.16 -23.97
N LEU A 100 -14.62 72.25 -25.20
CA LEU A 100 -15.04 71.42 -26.33
C LEU A 100 -14.31 70.07 -26.39
N GLN A 101 -13.64 69.65 -25.32
CA GLN A 101 -12.98 68.35 -25.27
C GLN A 101 -14.04 67.23 -25.28
N THR A 102 -13.78 66.16 -26.01
CA THR A 102 -14.64 64.95 -26.04
C THR A 102 -14.03 63.78 -25.25
N SER A 103 -12.91 64.03 -24.58
CA SER A 103 -12.21 63.09 -23.69
C SER A 103 -11.47 63.85 -22.61
N VAL A 104 -11.56 63.41 -21.37
CA VAL A 104 -10.98 64.08 -20.20
C VAL A 104 -10.23 63.08 -19.31
N SER A 105 -9.22 63.59 -18.60
CA SER A 105 -8.57 62.89 -17.48
C SER A 105 -8.85 63.70 -16.22
N ILE A 106 -9.73 63.19 -15.37
CA ILE A 106 -10.26 63.85 -14.18
C ILE A 106 -9.38 63.48 -13.00
N ALA A 107 -8.61 64.43 -12.50
CA ALA A 107 -7.84 64.24 -11.27
C ALA A 107 -8.78 64.23 -10.05
N ILE A 108 -8.68 63.19 -9.22
CA ILE A 108 -9.50 63.01 -8.03
C ILE A 108 -8.79 63.62 -6.81
N PRO A 109 -9.50 64.42 -5.97
CA PRO A 109 -8.96 64.93 -4.72
C PRO A 109 -8.85 63.78 -3.70
N GLY A 110 -7.73 63.08 -3.73
CA GLY A 110 -7.45 61.92 -2.88
C GLY A 110 -7.46 60.60 -3.66
N ALA A 111 -7.64 59.49 -2.95
CA ALA A 111 -7.72 58.15 -3.53
C ALA A 111 -9.17 57.64 -3.47
N LEU A 112 -9.71 57.25 -4.62
CA LEU A 112 -10.97 56.51 -4.70
C LEU A 112 -10.88 55.20 -3.90
N GLN A 113 -11.99 54.84 -3.27
CA GLN A 113 -12.13 53.57 -2.56
C GLN A 113 -12.68 52.51 -3.53
N PRO A 114 -12.53 51.22 -3.22
CA PRO A 114 -13.19 50.16 -3.99
C PRO A 114 -14.68 50.43 -4.12
N GLY A 115 -15.18 50.44 -5.36
CA GLY A 115 -16.55 50.84 -5.65
C GLY A 115 -16.75 51.22 -7.11
N LYS A 116 -18.03 51.34 -7.50
CA LYS A 116 -18.42 51.73 -8.85
C LYS A 116 -18.67 53.24 -8.93
N TYR A 117 -18.05 53.90 -9.90
CA TYR A 117 -18.14 55.34 -10.13
C TYR A 117 -18.65 55.62 -11.53
N TYR A 118 -19.34 56.74 -11.69
CA TYR A 118 -20.02 57.10 -12.92
C TYR A 118 -19.63 58.50 -13.35
N THR A 119 -19.19 58.63 -14.61
CA THR A 119 -18.93 59.93 -15.22
C THR A 119 -20.19 60.45 -15.88
N LYS A 120 -20.52 61.71 -15.61
CA LYS A 120 -21.72 62.35 -16.14
C LYS A 120 -21.36 63.56 -16.97
N VAL A 121 -22.02 63.71 -18.10
CA VAL A 121 -21.73 64.76 -19.08
C VAL A 121 -23.00 65.49 -19.48
N GLN A 122 -22.90 66.81 -19.58
CA GLN A 122 -23.94 67.69 -20.08
C GLN A 122 -23.31 68.67 -21.09
N ALA A 123 -23.94 68.83 -22.25
CA ALA A 123 -23.53 69.80 -23.26
C ALA A 123 -24.24 71.14 -23.03
N VAL A 124 -23.53 72.24 -23.27
CA VAL A 124 -24.05 73.60 -23.26
C VAL A 124 -23.90 74.19 -24.65
N ASP A 125 -24.98 74.73 -25.20
CA ASP A 125 -24.96 75.40 -26.52
C ASP A 125 -24.44 76.85 -26.42
N ALA A 126 -24.25 77.51 -27.57
CA ALA A 126 -23.77 78.88 -27.61
C ALA A 126 -24.78 79.94 -27.11
N VAL A 127 -26.03 79.55 -26.84
CA VAL A 127 -27.10 80.40 -26.28
C VAL A 127 -27.29 80.14 -24.77
N GLY A 128 -26.62 79.13 -24.22
CA GLY A 128 -26.64 78.73 -22.82
C GLY A 128 -27.68 77.66 -22.45
N HIS A 129 -28.36 77.01 -23.41
CA HIS A 129 -29.19 75.86 -23.10
C HIS A 129 -28.34 74.64 -22.76
N ARG A 130 -28.89 73.77 -21.91
CA ARG A 130 -28.21 72.58 -21.42
C ARG A 130 -28.95 71.32 -21.86
N SER A 131 -28.20 70.33 -22.32
CA SER A 131 -28.75 69.01 -22.62
C SER A 131 -29.29 68.32 -21.36
N ALA A 132 -30.01 67.21 -21.53
CA ALA A 132 -30.15 66.27 -20.42
C ALA A 132 -28.76 65.76 -19.99
N VAL A 133 -28.59 65.47 -18.70
CA VAL A 133 -27.38 64.83 -18.18
C VAL A 133 -27.40 63.36 -18.57
N ILE A 134 -26.33 62.87 -19.17
CA ILE A 134 -26.13 61.44 -19.41
C ILE A 134 -25.02 60.92 -18.49
N SER A 135 -25.25 59.73 -17.94
CA SER A 135 -24.29 58.97 -17.14
C SER A 135 -23.68 57.88 -18.00
N SER A 136 -22.40 57.59 -17.78
CA SER A 136 -21.79 56.33 -18.20
C SER A 136 -22.45 55.13 -17.49
N ASP A 137 -22.14 53.93 -17.95
CA ASP A 137 -22.54 52.67 -17.32
C ASP A 137 -21.67 52.31 -16.10
N GLY A 138 -20.53 52.99 -15.93
CA GLY A 138 -19.75 53.12 -14.70
C GLY A 138 -18.55 52.20 -14.64
N ILE A 139 -17.48 52.68 -13.98
CA ILE A 139 -16.21 51.99 -13.79
C ILE A 139 -16.02 51.52 -12.35
N ILE A 140 -15.58 50.27 -12.17
CA ILE A 140 -15.28 49.69 -10.85
C ILE A 140 -13.79 49.90 -10.53
N ILE A 141 -13.52 50.49 -9.36
CA ILE A 141 -12.16 50.63 -8.83
C ILE A 141 -11.80 49.36 -8.07
N ASP A 142 -10.74 48.70 -8.52
CA ASP A 142 -10.15 47.55 -7.87
C ASP A 142 -8.65 47.79 -7.63
N ILE A 143 -8.27 47.80 -6.36
CA ILE A 143 -6.90 48.05 -5.89
C ILE A 143 -6.28 46.81 -5.25
N THR A 144 -7.00 45.70 -5.25
CA THR A 144 -6.62 44.46 -4.60
C THR A 144 -6.20 43.45 -5.66
N PRO A 145 -4.99 42.88 -5.58
CA PRO A 145 -4.63 41.81 -6.48
C PRO A 145 -5.42 40.54 -6.13
N PRO A 146 -5.58 39.60 -7.08
CA PRO A 146 -6.32 38.35 -6.84
C PRO A 146 -5.80 37.57 -5.64
N ASP A 147 -6.71 37.04 -4.83
CA ASP A 147 -6.37 36.17 -3.71
C ASP A 147 -6.29 34.71 -4.17
N ILE A 148 -5.23 34.02 -3.76
CA ILE A 148 -5.10 32.57 -3.91
C ILE A 148 -5.54 31.94 -2.60
N LEU A 149 -6.51 31.04 -2.67
CA LEU A 149 -7.13 30.47 -1.49
C LEU A 149 -6.39 29.22 -1.03
N HIS A 150 -6.18 29.09 0.28
CA HIS A 150 -5.85 27.80 0.87
C HIS A 150 -7.08 26.91 0.84
N ILE A 151 -6.97 25.72 0.27
CA ILE A 151 -8.08 24.79 0.19
C ILE A 151 -7.93 23.75 1.30
N THR A 152 -8.85 23.77 2.27
CA THR A 152 -8.97 22.68 3.26
C THR A 152 -10.27 21.94 3.07
N SER A 153 -10.17 20.62 2.87
CA SER A 153 -11.33 19.74 2.78
C SER A 153 -11.87 19.40 4.17
N THR A 154 -13.21 19.30 4.29
CA THR A 154 -13.87 18.86 5.52
C THR A 154 -13.76 17.35 5.78
N ASN A 155 -13.08 16.59 4.90
CA ASN A 155 -12.87 15.13 4.94
C ASN A 155 -14.15 14.27 4.86
N ALA A 156 -15.34 14.88 4.78
CA ALA A 156 -16.61 14.18 4.66
C ALA A 156 -17.03 14.06 3.19
N ASN A 157 -17.06 12.83 2.68
CA ASN A 157 -17.59 12.56 1.35
C ASN A 157 -19.12 12.67 1.34
N LEU A 158 -19.67 13.48 0.44
CA LEU A 158 -21.11 13.68 0.26
C LEU A 158 -21.77 12.59 -0.60
N LEU A 159 -20.97 11.80 -1.32
CA LEU A 159 -21.45 10.66 -2.12
C LEU A 159 -21.74 9.44 -1.25
N ARG A 160 -22.70 8.63 -1.72
CA ARG A 160 -22.97 7.29 -1.18
C ARG A 160 -22.32 6.24 -2.06
N ASN A 161 -21.83 5.17 -1.43
CA ASN A 161 -21.08 4.09 -2.08
C ASN A 161 -20.00 4.61 -3.08
N PRO A 162 -19.06 5.46 -2.63
CA PRO A 162 -18.09 6.15 -3.49
C PRO A 162 -17.01 5.28 -4.13
N SER A 163 -16.70 4.15 -3.48
CA SER A 163 -15.71 3.15 -3.91
C SER A 163 -16.39 1.81 -4.27
N PHE A 164 -17.71 1.82 -4.42
CA PHE A 164 -18.52 0.68 -4.89
C PHE A 164 -18.54 -0.58 -3.99
N GLU A 165 -18.00 -0.52 -2.78
CA GLU A 165 -17.87 -1.64 -1.84
C GLU A 165 -19.19 -2.23 -1.32
N GLU A 166 -20.31 -1.51 -1.46
CA GLU A 166 -21.63 -1.99 -1.01
C GLU A 166 -22.29 -2.96 -2.02
N ASP A 167 -21.69 -3.13 -3.19
CA ASP A 167 -22.22 -3.96 -4.27
C ASP A 167 -21.74 -5.42 -4.21
N GLU A 168 -22.61 -6.36 -4.63
CA GLU A 168 -22.21 -7.74 -4.85
C GLU A 168 -21.50 -7.88 -6.20
N SER A 169 -20.26 -8.38 -6.19
CA SER A 169 -19.50 -8.67 -7.41
C SER A 169 -18.92 -10.08 -7.42
N ASN A 170 -19.15 -10.78 -8.53
CA ASN A 170 -18.57 -12.09 -8.83
C ASN A 170 -17.48 -12.01 -9.92
N PHE A 171 -17.14 -10.80 -10.36
CA PHE A 171 -16.24 -10.58 -11.49
C PHE A 171 -14.89 -10.11 -10.97
N ASP A 172 -13.82 -10.76 -11.40
CA ASP A 172 -12.46 -10.34 -11.11
C ASP A 172 -12.09 -9.06 -11.88
N ILE A 173 -11.27 -8.18 -11.32
CA ILE A 173 -10.87 -6.92 -11.97
C ILE A 173 -10.12 -7.13 -13.30
N HIS A 174 -9.48 -8.29 -13.49
CA HIS A 174 -8.83 -8.68 -14.74
C HIS A 174 -9.75 -9.35 -15.76
N CYS A 175 -11.04 -9.54 -15.44
CA CYS A 175 -11.99 -10.21 -16.33
C CYS A 175 -12.88 -9.22 -17.11
N HIS A 176 -13.60 -9.73 -18.13
CA HIS A 176 -14.38 -8.94 -19.09
C HIS A 176 -15.89 -9.14 -18.99
N PRO A 177 -16.54 -8.62 -17.93
CA PRO A 177 -17.98 -8.81 -17.78
C PRO A 177 -18.79 -8.08 -18.87
N LEU A 178 -18.37 -6.86 -19.27
CA LEU A 178 -19.19 -5.98 -20.13
C LEU A 178 -19.32 -6.38 -21.60
N TRP A 179 -18.45 -7.29 -22.07
CA TRP A 179 -18.45 -7.80 -23.44
C TRP A 179 -19.07 -9.20 -23.57
N SER A 180 -19.48 -9.79 -22.45
CA SER A 180 -20.37 -10.96 -22.43
C SER A 180 -21.84 -10.50 -22.55
N ASN A 181 -22.74 -11.35 -23.07
CA ASN A 181 -24.18 -11.06 -23.18
C ASN A 181 -24.91 -11.02 -21.82
N SER A 182 -24.17 -11.00 -20.70
CA SER A 182 -24.67 -11.16 -19.34
C SER A 182 -24.43 -9.91 -18.50
N THR A 183 -25.54 -9.26 -18.14
CA THR A 183 -25.78 -8.37 -17.00
C THR A 183 -24.93 -7.10 -16.85
N SER A 184 -25.57 -5.95 -17.08
CA SER A 184 -25.14 -4.70 -16.43
C SER A 184 -25.68 -4.68 -15.00
N THR A 185 -24.82 -4.66 -13.99
CA THR A 185 -25.23 -4.39 -12.61
C THR A 185 -25.10 -2.89 -12.37
N LEU A 186 -26.23 -2.25 -12.04
CA LEU A 186 -26.22 -0.84 -11.67
C LEU A 186 -25.63 -0.72 -10.26
N PRO A 187 -24.57 0.08 -10.05
CA PRO A 187 -24.01 0.25 -8.71
C PRO A 187 -25.03 0.88 -7.77
N LEU A 188 -25.08 0.41 -6.53
CA LEU A 188 -25.99 0.92 -5.52
C LEU A 188 -25.80 2.43 -5.33
N HIS A 189 -26.91 3.19 -5.28
CA HIS A 189 -26.95 4.66 -5.19
C HIS A 189 -26.53 5.45 -6.44
N TRP A 190 -25.98 4.79 -7.46
CA TRP A 190 -25.61 5.42 -8.73
C TRP A 190 -26.72 5.27 -9.78
N LYS A 191 -26.77 6.22 -10.71
CA LYS A 191 -27.65 6.15 -11.90
C LYS A 191 -26.81 6.07 -13.16
N THR A 192 -27.29 5.34 -14.15
CA THR A 192 -26.67 5.26 -15.48
C THR A 192 -27.30 6.25 -16.45
N THR A 193 -26.55 6.58 -17.48
CA THR A 193 -27.01 7.38 -18.63
C THR A 193 -27.64 6.47 -19.71
N THR A 194 -28.21 7.05 -20.77
CA THR A 194 -29.06 6.34 -21.75
C THR A 194 -28.35 5.24 -22.56
N VAL A 195 -27.02 5.17 -22.57
CA VAL A 195 -26.25 4.14 -23.30
C VAL A 195 -25.10 3.64 -22.41
N THR A 196 -25.44 2.99 -21.30
CA THR A 196 -24.44 2.56 -20.32
C THR A 196 -24.47 1.05 -20.07
N LYS A 197 -23.29 0.41 -20.11
CA LYS A 197 -23.05 -0.89 -19.48
C LYS A 197 -22.09 -0.68 -18.31
N VAL A 198 -22.47 -1.18 -17.14
CA VAL A 198 -21.70 -1.06 -15.90
C VAL A 198 -21.55 -2.43 -15.27
N ALA A 199 -20.37 -2.70 -14.71
CA ALA A 199 -20.10 -3.89 -13.93
C ALA A 199 -19.20 -3.51 -12.77
N ILE A 200 -19.53 -4.00 -11.59
CA ILE A 200 -18.64 -3.93 -10.44
C ILE A 200 -17.67 -5.10 -10.53
N VAL A 201 -16.40 -4.81 -10.34
CA VAL A 201 -15.32 -5.77 -10.39
C VAL A 201 -14.55 -5.79 -9.07
N ASN A 202 -14.15 -6.98 -8.66
CA ASN A 202 -13.48 -7.24 -7.39
C ASN A 202 -11.99 -7.49 -7.64
N SER A 203 -11.16 -6.80 -6.88
CA SER A 203 -9.71 -6.91 -6.91
C SER A 203 -9.25 -7.82 -5.77
N LYS A 204 -8.87 -9.06 -6.10
CA LYS A 204 -8.28 -10.00 -5.13
C LYS A 204 -6.87 -9.63 -4.68
N ASP A 205 -6.16 -8.85 -5.50
CA ASP A 205 -4.75 -8.50 -5.28
C ASP A 205 -4.55 -7.12 -4.61
N GLY A 206 -5.62 -6.49 -4.10
CA GLY A 206 -5.57 -5.16 -3.48
C GLY A 206 -5.24 -4.01 -4.46
N GLU A 207 -5.54 -4.21 -5.74
CA GLU A 207 -5.29 -3.30 -6.86
C GLU A 207 -6.36 -2.24 -7.05
N ALA A 208 -7.49 -2.29 -6.34
CA ALA A 208 -8.45 -1.19 -6.31
C ALA A 208 -7.78 0.07 -5.72
N SER A 209 -8.20 1.26 -6.18
CA SER A 209 -7.66 2.52 -5.66
C SER A 209 -8.02 2.69 -4.19
N ASP A 210 -9.22 2.25 -3.81
CA ASP A 210 -9.74 2.23 -2.45
C ASP A 210 -10.52 0.93 -2.22
N GLY A 211 -10.51 0.41 -1.00
CA GLY A 211 -11.18 -0.87 -0.69
C GLY A 211 -10.69 -2.07 -1.52
N ASN A 212 -11.62 -2.88 -2.03
CA ASN A 212 -11.36 -4.08 -2.85
C ASN A 212 -12.16 -4.09 -4.16
N GLN A 213 -13.07 -3.15 -4.39
CA GLN A 213 -13.93 -3.13 -5.55
C GLN A 213 -13.69 -1.90 -6.41
N ALA A 214 -14.02 -1.99 -7.69
CA ALA A 214 -14.00 -0.87 -8.61
C ALA A 214 -15.15 -0.97 -9.60
N CYS A 215 -15.52 0.16 -10.20
CA CYS A 215 -16.57 0.21 -11.21
C CYS A 215 -15.96 0.21 -12.61
N LEU A 216 -16.25 -0.82 -13.41
CA LEU A 216 -15.98 -0.85 -14.85
C LEU A 216 -17.17 -0.27 -15.62
N LEU A 217 -16.90 0.81 -16.36
CA LEU A 217 -17.89 1.63 -17.04
C LEU A 217 -17.68 1.65 -18.56
N LEU A 218 -18.76 1.41 -19.31
CA LEU A 218 -18.92 1.78 -20.72
C LEU A 218 -20.13 2.70 -20.84
N GLY A 219 -19.92 4.00 -21.04
CA GLY A 219 -20.96 5.04 -20.99
C GLY A 219 -20.74 5.99 -19.81
N GLY A 220 -21.80 6.33 -19.07
CA GLY A 220 -21.75 7.30 -17.97
C GLY A 220 -22.50 6.88 -16.70
N ILE A 221 -21.90 7.19 -15.54
CA ILE A 221 -22.55 7.12 -14.22
C ILE A 221 -22.79 8.53 -13.67
N GLN A 222 -23.81 8.69 -12.85
CA GLN A 222 -24.12 9.95 -12.18
C GLN A 222 -24.72 9.74 -10.79
N GLN A 223 -24.43 10.67 -9.89
CA GLN A 223 -25.05 10.77 -8.57
C GLN A 223 -25.31 12.24 -8.24
N SER A 224 -26.47 12.53 -7.64
CA SER A 224 -26.80 13.88 -7.19
C SER A 224 -26.67 14.00 -5.68
N VAL A 225 -26.03 15.06 -5.21
CA VAL A 225 -25.79 15.35 -3.80
C VAL A 225 -26.43 16.68 -3.41
N ALA A 226 -26.80 16.82 -2.14
CA ALA A 226 -27.29 18.09 -1.60
C ALA A 226 -26.12 19.06 -1.43
N THR A 227 -26.27 20.28 -1.94
CA THR A 227 -25.26 21.34 -1.89
C THR A 227 -25.87 22.64 -1.40
N GLN A 228 -25.04 23.60 -0.97
CA GLN A 228 -25.48 24.93 -0.58
C GLN A 228 -25.00 25.92 -1.64
N VAL A 229 -25.93 26.74 -2.14
CA VAL A 229 -25.64 27.71 -3.20
C VAL A 229 -24.56 28.70 -2.74
N GLY A 230 -23.57 28.92 -3.60
CA GLY A 230 -22.43 29.81 -3.32
C GLY A 230 -21.24 29.13 -2.63
N ASN A 231 -21.41 27.93 -2.07
CA ASN A 231 -20.29 27.17 -1.54
C ASN A 231 -19.51 26.48 -2.66
N VAL A 232 -18.21 26.29 -2.43
CA VAL A 232 -17.31 25.60 -3.35
C VAL A 232 -17.10 24.17 -2.89
N TYR A 233 -17.15 23.25 -3.85
CA TYR A 233 -16.98 21.82 -3.62
C TYR A 233 -15.81 21.29 -4.45
N ALA A 234 -15.05 20.37 -3.87
CA ALA A 234 -14.03 19.59 -4.56
C ALA A 234 -14.61 18.23 -4.97
N VAL A 235 -14.22 17.78 -6.16
CA VAL A 235 -14.52 16.45 -6.68
C VAL A 235 -13.20 15.77 -6.99
N GLN A 236 -12.93 14.66 -6.32
CA GLN A 236 -11.75 13.83 -6.57
C GLN A 236 -12.19 12.44 -7.00
N PHE A 237 -11.49 11.82 -7.94
CA PHE A 237 -11.75 10.43 -8.29
C PHE A 237 -10.52 9.79 -8.94
N SER A 238 -10.42 8.47 -8.83
CA SER A 238 -9.38 7.67 -9.46
C SER A 238 -9.95 6.97 -10.69
N VAL A 239 -9.21 7.01 -11.81
CA VAL A 239 -9.57 6.30 -13.03
C VAL A 239 -8.42 5.49 -13.59
N SER A 240 -8.72 4.41 -14.29
CA SER A 240 -7.70 3.61 -14.95
C SER A 240 -8.20 2.97 -16.25
N HIS A 241 -7.25 2.48 -17.03
CA HIS A 241 -7.53 1.59 -18.14
C HIS A 241 -8.01 0.25 -17.60
N PRO A 242 -9.02 -0.37 -18.20
CA PRO A 242 -9.32 -1.78 -17.96
C PRO A 242 -8.08 -2.63 -18.29
N PRO A 243 -7.73 -3.68 -17.53
CA PRO A 243 -6.50 -4.46 -17.73
C PRO A 243 -6.33 -5.10 -19.11
N ARG A 244 -7.44 -5.28 -19.84
CA ARG A 244 -7.48 -5.89 -21.17
C ARG A 244 -8.45 -5.13 -22.09
N PRO A 245 -8.17 -3.89 -22.48
CA PRO A 245 -9.14 -3.16 -23.31
C PRO A 245 -9.32 -3.90 -24.67
N PRO A 246 -10.51 -3.90 -25.28
CA PRO A 246 -10.72 -4.54 -26.60
C PRO A 246 -9.83 -3.98 -27.71
N ILE A 247 -9.23 -2.82 -27.46
CA ILE A 247 -8.26 -2.15 -28.31
C ILE A 247 -7.09 -1.76 -27.39
N GLU A 248 -5.97 -2.49 -27.51
CA GLU A 248 -4.77 -2.38 -26.63
C GLU A 248 -4.09 -0.99 -26.65
N HIS A 249 -4.48 -0.10 -27.56
CA HIS A 249 -3.86 1.21 -27.75
C HIS A 249 -4.86 2.36 -27.96
N ALA A 250 -6.13 2.20 -27.57
CA ALA A 250 -7.07 3.31 -27.63
C ALA A 250 -6.73 4.34 -26.54
N LEU A 251 -6.43 5.58 -26.94
CA LEU A 251 -6.44 6.73 -26.02
C LEU A 251 -7.81 6.78 -25.34
N GLN A 252 -7.83 6.54 -24.04
CA GLN A 252 -9.05 6.63 -23.26
C GLN A 252 -9.22 8.06 -22.76
N THR A 253 -10.32 8.67 -23.19
CA THR A 253 -10.74 9.98 -22.70
C THR A 253 -12.04 9.84 -21.95
N GLY A 254 -12.08 10.33 -20.74
CA GLY A 254 -13.30 10.50 -19.98
C GLY A 254 -13.84 11.92 -20.10
N LYS A 255 -15.07 12.10 -19.65
CA LYS A 255 -15.74 13.39 -19.54
C LYS A 255 -16.34 13.51 -18.15
N ILE A 256 -16.15 14.66 -17.53
CA ILE A 256 -16.78 15.03 -16.28
C ILE A 256 -17.76 16.18 -16.53
N THR A 257 -18.94 16.08 -15.93
CA THR A 257 -19.92 17.16 -15.91
C THR A 257 -20.30 17.48 -14.47
N LEU A 258 -20.17 18.75 -14.13
CA LEU A 258 -20.48 19.38 -12.85
C LEU A 258 -21.24 20.69 -13.11
N PRO A 259 -21.86 21.31 -12.09
CA PRO A 259 -22.46 22.63 -12.26
C PRO A 259 -21.47 23.65 -12.84
N GLY A 260 -21.78 24.17 -14.03
CA GLY A 260 -20.93 25.13 -14.75
C GLY A 260 -19.66 24.56 -15.38
N ILE A 261 -19.41 23.25 -15.31
CA ILE A 261 -18.19 22.62 -15.83
C ILE A 261 -18.55 21.42 -16.70
N GLU A 262 -18.03 21.40 -17.92
CA GLU A 262 -18.15 20.28 -18.85
C GLU A 262 -16.81 20.06 -19.54
N GLU A 263 -16.02 19.11 -19.03
CA GLU A 263 -14.63 18.94 -19.43
C GLU A 263 -14.26 17.49 -19.71
N THR A 264 -13.23 17.32 -20.54
CA THR A 264 -12.69 16.01 -20.90
C THR A 264 -11.34 15.79 -20.23
N PHE A 265 -11.14 14.61 -19.67
CA PHE A 265 -9.85 14.18 -19.14
C PHE A 265 -9.29 13.02 -19.95
N GLN A 266 -7.95 12.92 -20.00
CA GLN A 266 -7.25 11.82 -20.66
C GLN A 266 -6.66 10.88 -19.63
N ILE A 267 -6.64 9.60 -19.95
CA ILE A 267 -5.98 8.55 -19.18
C ILE A 267 -4.88 8.03 -20.08
N TYR A 268 -3.66 7.96 -19.55
CA TYR A 268 -2.49 7.63 -20.36
C TYR A 268 -2.12 6.16 -20.17
N PRO A 269 -1.86 5.40 -21.24
CA PRO A 269 -1.46 4.01 -21.12
C PRO A 269 -0.07 3.91 -20.49
N ARG A 270 0.14 2.95 -19.59
CA ARG A 270 1.49 2.56 -19.14
C ARG A 270 2.08 1.65 -20.22
N HIS A 271 3.10 2.12 -20.93
CA HIS A 271 3.85 1.25 -21.83
C HIS A 271 4.70 0.26 -21.03
N GLU A 272 4.23 -0.96 -20.85
CA GLU A 272 5.12 -2.11 -20.69
C GLU A 272 5.46 -2.65 -22.08
N VAL A 273 6.42 -1.99 -22.75
CA VAL A 273 7.08 -2.62 -23.89
C VAL A 273 8.11 -3.58 -23.32
N THR A 274 7.74 -4.84 -23.10
CA THR A 274 8.77 -5.89 -23.05
C THR A 274 9.42 -5.91 -24.43
N LYS A 275 10.68 -5.47 -24.50
CA LYS A 275 11.51 -5.68 -25.71
C LYS A 275 11.96 -7.13 -25.68
N ASN A 276 11.81 -7.85 -26.78
CA ASN A 276 12.44 -9.16 -26.89
C ASN A 276 13.98 -9.01 -26.86
N ASN A 277 14.72 -10.10 -26.69
CA ASN A 277 16.20 -10.10 -26.64
C ASN A 277 16.89 -9.45 -27.86
N ASN A 278 16.13 -9.12 -28.91
CA ASN A 278 16.60 -8.49 -30.14
C ASN A 278 16.19 -7.00 -30.25
N GLY A 279 15.64 -6.40 -29.19
CA GLY A 279 15.28 -4.98 -29.14
C GLY A 279 14.00 -4.59 -29.87
N HIS A 280 13.23 -5.55 -30.39
CA HIS A 280 11.93 -5.30 -31.00
C HIS A 280 10.80 -5.34 -29.94
N PRO A 281 9.77 -4.48 -30.05
CA PRO A 281 8.61 -4.53 -29.16
C PRO A 281 7.91 -5.88 -29.30
N ASN A 282 7.70 -6.56 -28.17
CA ASN A 282 7.02 -7.84 -28.14
C ASN A 282 5.50 -7.60 -28.30
N LEU A 283 4.93 -7.96 -29.46
CA LEU A 283 3.50 -7.86 -29.77
C LEU A 283 2.64 -8.91 -29.04
N GLN A 284 3.25 -9.71 -28.16
CA GLN A 284 2.58 -10.57 -27.17
C GLN A 284 2.89 -10.03 -25.77
N SER A 285 2.52 -8.77 -25.50
CA SER A 285 2.64 -8.21 -24.15
C SER A 285 1.84 -9.09 -23.19
N THR A 286 2.53 -9.64 -22.20
CA THR A 286 1.90 -10.16 -20.98
C THR A 286 0.92 -9.10 -20.46
N PRO A 287 -0.31 -9.48 -20.04
CA PRO A 287 -1.25 -8.52 -19.49
C PRO A 287 -0.57 -7.74 -18.36
N LEU A 288 -0.83 -6.42 -18.31
CA LEU A 288 -0.39 -5.55 -17.21
C LEU A 288 -0.70 -6.28 -15.90
N SER A 289 0.32 -6.66 -15.14
CA SER A 289 0.10 -7.38 -13.89
C SER A 289 -0.58 -6.50 -12.84
N HIS A 290 -0.63 -5.17 -13.05
CA HIS A 290 -1.20 -4.19 -12.12
C HIS A 290 -1.88 -2.99 -12.79
N ILE A 291 -2.88 -2.43 -12.10
CA ILE A 291 -3.73 -1.31 -12.55
C ILE A 291 -3.11 0.03 -12.14
N ALA A 292 -2.88 0.92 -13.11
CA ALA A 292 -2.32 2.25 -12.87
C ALA A 292 -3.43 3.31 -12.70
N TRP A 293 -3.77 3.64 -11.47
CA TRP A 293 -4.78 4.65 -11.15
C TRP A 293 -4.28 6.09 -11.36
N HIS A 294 -5.08 6.87 -12.06
CA HIS A 294 -4.89 8.30 -12.31
C HIS A 294 -5.88 9.09 -11.47
N LYS A 295 -5.37 9.94 -10.59
CA LYS A 295 -6.22 10.82 -9.77
C LYS A 295 -6.56 12.08 -10.55
N HIS A 296 -7.82 12.48 -10.49
CA HIS A 296 -8.29 13.75 -11.01
C HIS A 296 -8.99 14.55 -9.92
N LEU A 297 -8.78 15.87 -9.93
CA LEU A 297 -9.38 16.82 -8.99
C LEU A 297 -10.03 17.96 -9.78
N TYR A 298 -11.27 18.28 -9.44
CA TYR A 298 -12.02 19.42 -9.97
C TYR A 298 -12.68 20.19 -8.85
N THR A 299 -12.92 21.47 -9.06
CA THR A 299 -13.63 22.34 -8.11
C THR A 299 -14.78 23.03 -8.81
N PHE A 300 -15.96 23.08 -8.17
CA PHE A 300 -17.11 23.81 -8.71
C PHE A 300 -17.83 24.61 -7.63
N VAL A 301 -18.50 25.68 -8.04
CA VAL A 301 -19.39 26.46 -7.18
C VAL A 301 -20.80 25.93 -7.35
N ALA A 302 -21.48 25.59 -6.26
CA ALA A 302 -22.86 25.14 -6.33
C ALA A 302 -23.77 26.31 -6.72
N THR A 303 -24.44 26.19 -7.86
CA THR A 303 -25.45 27.15 -8.34
C THR A 303 -26.85 26.81 -7.85
N GLU A 304 -27.06 25.55 -7.45
CA GLU A 304 -28.34 25.00 -7.01
C GLU A 304 -28.18 24.26 -5.67
N PRO A 305 -29.27 24.09 -4.89
CA PRO A 305 -29.25 23.32 -3.64
C PRO A 305 -29.00 21.82 -3.86
N LYS A 306 -28.92 21.38 -5.11
CA LYS A 306 -28.63 20.00 -5.50
C LYS A 306 -27.71 20.01 -6.71
N SER A 307 -26.54 19.40 -6.56
CA SER A 307 -25.54 19.30 -7.62
C SER A 307 -25.46 17.86 -8.11
N THR A 308 -25.25 17.67 -9.42
CA THR A 308 -25.11 16.33 -10.02
C THR A 308 -23.71 16.17 -10.58
N LEU A 309 -23.00 15.14 -10.11
CA LEU A 309 -21.76 14.67 -10.70
C LEU A 309 -22.09 13.63 -11.77
N ARG A 310 -21.50 13.78 -12.95
CA ARG A 310 -21.54 12.78 -14.01
C ARG A 310 -20.13 12.51 -14.52
N ILE A 311 -19.75 11.23 -14.57
CA ILE A 311 -18.47 10.77 -15.12
C ILE A 311 -18.78 9.78 -16.24
N GLU A 312 -18.18 10.00 -17.41
CA GLU A 312 -18.43 9.20 -18.59
C GLU A 312 -17.15 8.86 -19.33
N THR A 313 -17.15 7.75 -20.07
CA THR A 313 -16.14 7.47 -21.08
C THR A 313 -16.64 7.96 -22.45
N LEU A 314 -15.78 8.67 -23.17
CA LEU A 314 -16.03 9.06 -24.56
C LEU A 314 -15.62 7.93 -25.53
N ALA A 315 -14.86 6.95 -25.05
CA ALA A 315 -14.41 5.82 -25.84
C ALA A 315 -15.53 4.78 -25.97
N ARG A 316 -16.07 4.60 -27.19
CA ARG A 316 -17.22 3.72 -27.44
C ARG A 316 -16.99 2.25 -27.06
N ASN A 317 -15.74 1.78 -27.17
CA ASN A 317 -15.39 0.37 -27.01
C ASN A 317 -14.24 0.11 -26.03
N ALA A 318 -13.66 1.12 -25.38
CA ALA A 318 -12.45 0.93 -24.57
C ALA A 318 -12.75 0.70 -23.08
N GLY A 319 -13.90 1.19 -22.59
CA GLY A 319 -14.26 1.11 -21.17
C GLY A 319 -13.47 2.10 -20.31
N LEU A 320 -13.79 2.13 -19.01
CA LEU A 320 -13.15 2.99 -18.02
C LEU A 320 -13.30 2.35 -16.64
N LEU A 321 -12.20 2.13 -15.92
CA LEU A 321 -12.25 1.79 -14.49
C LEU A 321 -12.33 3.08 -13.68
N ILE A 322 -13.23 3.11 -12.69
CA ILE A 322 -13.43 4.24 -11.78
C ILE A 322 -13.49 3.71 -10.35
N ASP A 323 -12.86 4.43 -9.44
CA ASP A 323 -12.86 4.14 -8.01
C ASP A 323 -12.59 5.41 -7.18
N ALA A 324 -12.74 5.34 -5.85
CA ALA A 324 -12.43 6.38 -4.88
C ALA A 324 -13.05 7.75 -5.20
N VAL A 325 -14.34 7.78 -5.56
CA VAL A 325 -15.02 9.02 -5.97
C VAL A 325 -15.46 9.83 -4.76
N LYS A 326 -15.01 11.07 -4.65
CA LYS A 326 -15.24 11.95 -3.51
C LYS A 326 -15.82 13.28 -3.94
N ILE A 327 -16.86 13.75 -3.24
CA ILE A 327 -17.30 15.14 -3.30
C ILE A 327 -17.26 15.72 -1.89
N GLU A 328 -16.56 16.83 -1.71
CA GLU A 328 -16.35 17.44 -0.41
C GLU A 328 -16.61 18.94 -0.43
N LEU A 329 -17.12 19.47 0.69
CA LEU A 329 -17.18 20.91 0.89
C LEU A 329 -15.77 21.44 1.15
N LEU A 330 -15.38 22.46 0.40
CA LEU A 330 -14.13 23.16 0.64
C LEU A 330 -14.35 24.31 1.62
N SER A 331 -13.44 24.42 2.57
CA SER A 331 -13.28 25.61 3.40
C SER A 331 -12.08 26.40 2.88
N HIS A 332 -12.22 27.72 2.84
CA HIS A 332 -11.20 28.61 2.30
C HIS A 332 -10.66 29.52 3.40
N SER A 333 -9.34 29.69 3.40
CA SER A 333 -8.66 30.70 4.19
C SER A 333 -7.78 31.54 3.27
N SER A 334 -7.81 32.85 3.43
CA SER A 334 -6.93 33.79 2.73
C SER A 334 -5.50 33.84 3.31
N THR A 335 -5.22 33.11 4.40
CA THR A 335 -3.95 33.29 5.14
C THR A 335 -2.75 32.59 4.52
N LYS A 336 -2.93 31.66 3.57
CA LYS A 336 -1.83 30.97 2.86
C LYS A 336 -2.30 30.26 1.58
N GLY A 337 -2.42 30.97 0.45
CA GLY A 337 -2.76 30.33 -0.82
C GLY A 337 -1.82 29.16 -1.15
N ASP A 338 -2.38 28.02 -1.55
CA ASP A 338 -1.60 26.82 -1.88
C ASP A 338 -1.97 26.29 -3.27
N ILE A 339 -0.98 25.73 -3.95
CA ILE A 339 -1.13 25.12 -5.27
C ILE A 339 -0.90 23.63 -5.07
N VAL A 340 -1.95 22.84 -5.30
CA VAL A 340 -1.85 21.39 -5.22
C VAL A 340 -1.23 20.89 -6.51
N VAL A 341 -0.01 20.37 -6.42
CA VAL A 341 0.71 19.79 -7.57
C VAL A 341 0.74 18.28 -7.41
N ASP A 342 0.23 17.60 -8.43
CA ASP A 342 0.33 16.15 -8.60
C ASP A 342 1.24 15.87 -9.80
N TYR A 343 1.97 14.76 -9.77
CA TYR A 343 2.73 14.31 -10.92
C TYR A 343 2.56 12.81 -11.09
N GLN A 344 2.50 12.39 -12.34
CA GLN A 344 2.33 11.01 -12.72
C GLN A 344 3.35 10.66 -13.80
N GLN A 345 3.84 9.42 -13.80
CA GLN A 345 4.81 8.97 -14.78
C GLN A 345 4.19 8.03 -15.81
N THR A 346 4.43 8.30 -17.10
CA THR A 346 3.90 7.55 -18.23
C THR A 346 5.03 7.15 -19.18
N GLY A 347 5.74 6.07 -18.83
CA GLY A 347 6.90 5.59 -19.60
C GLY A 347 8.09 6.55 -19.53
N GLU A 348 8.59 7.00 -20.69
CA GLU A 348 9.70 7.97 -20.79
C GLU A 348 9.27 9.43 -20.53
N TRP A 349 7.96 9.69 -20.58
CA TRP A 349 7.38 10.99 -20.35
C TRP A 349 6.81 11.07 -18.94
N SER A 350 6.82 12.26 -18.38
CA SER A 350 6.23 12.58 -17.10
C SER A 350 5.17 13.65 -17.28
N LEU A 351 4.10 13.51 -16.52
CA LEU A 351 2.98 14.42 -16.44
C LEU A 351 3.09 15.22 -15.16
N ILE A 352 2.98 16.54 -15.26
CA ILE A 352 2.73 17.40 -14.09
C ILE A 352 1.35 18.04 -14.26
N GLN A 353 0.55 17.93 -13.22
CA GLN A 353 -0.77 18.50 -13.11
C GLN A 353 -0.82 19.37 -11.87
N ALA A 354 -1.27 20.61 -12.02
CA ALA A 354 -1.38 21.55 -10.92
C ALA A 354 -2.81 22.07 -10.84
N HIS A 355 -3.29 22.23 -9.61
CA HIS A 355 -4.62 22.71 -9.27
C HIS A 355 -4.52 23.91 -8.32
N TRP A 356 -5.41 24.87 -8.52
CA TRP A 356 -5.45 26.10 -7.73
C TRP A 356 -6.85 26.64 -7.65
N GLN A 357 -7.09 27.47 -6.64
CA GLN A 357 -8.31 28.24 -6.54
C GLN A 357 -8.00 29.70 -6.29
N VAL A 358 -8.62 30.54 -7.10
CA VAL A 358 -8.41 31.99 -7.11
C VAL A 358 -9.75 32.68 -6.87
N LEU A 359 -9.72 33.80 -6.15
CA LEU A 359 -10.87 34.62 -5.88
C LEU A 359 -10.51 36.08 -6.08
N ASP A 360 -11.42 36.79 -6.74
CA ASP A 360 -11.38 38.23 -6.92
C ASP A 360 -12.84 38.68 -6.97
N LEU A 361 -13.28 39.43 -5.95
CA LEU A 361 -14.68 39.79 -5.75
C LEU A 361 -15.04 41.08 -6.48
N GLU A 362 -14.03 41.87 -6.81
CA GLU A 362 -14.15 43.23 -7.31
C GLU A 362 -14.14 43.29 -8.83
N SER A 363 -13.12 42.72 -9.48
CA SER A 363 -12.94 42.81 -10.94
C SER A 363 -12.98 41.49 -11.68
N HIS A 364 -13.03 40.36 -10.98
CA HIS A 364 -12.96 39.01 -11.56
C HIS A 364 -11.62 38.72 -12.26
N ILE A 365 -11.35 37.43 -12.46
CA ILE A 365 -10.11 36.97 -13.07
C ILE A 365 -10.14 37.17 -14.60
N ASP A 366 -9.06 37.75 -15.13
CA ASP A 366 -8.80 37.89 -16.57
C ASP A 366 -8.14 36.61 -17.11
N ASP A 367 -6.93 36.33 -16.65
CA ASP A 367 -6.12 35.18 -17.06
C ASP A 367 -5.32 34.58 -15.90
N ILE A 368 -5.10 33.27 -16.00
CA ILE A 368 -4.22 32.52 -15.12
C ILE A 368 -3.14 31.87 -15.99
N SER A 369 -1.89 32.16 -15.67
CA SER A 369 -0.71 31.65 -16.37
C SER A 369 0.16 30.82 -15.43
N TRP A 370 0.63 29.66 -15.87
CA TRP A 370 1.47 28.78 -15.04
C TRP A 370 2.75 28.34 -15.76
N ALA A 371 3.80 28.06 -14.99
CA ALA A 371 5.11 27.66 -15.46
C ALA A 371 5.70 26.53 -14.60
N ILE A 372 6.66 25.80 -15.17
CA ILE A 372 7.34 24.67 -14.53
C ILE A 372 8.85 24.88 -14.64
N GLY A 373 9.54 24.83 -13.51
CA GLY A 373 10.98 25.05 -13.41
C GLY A 373 11.67 24.11 -12.45
N LEU A 374 13.00 24.13 -12.47
CA LEU A 374 13.87 23.39 -11.54
C LEU A 374 14.27 24.21 -10.32
N VAL A 375 13.89 25.48 -10.31
CA VAL A 375 14.09 26.43 -9.22
C VAL A 375 12.81 27.22 -9.05
N ARG A 376 12.60 27.80 -7.86
CA ARG A 376 11.46 28.68 -7.59
C ARG A 376 11.38 29.81 -8.62
N GLY A 377 10.24 29.93 -9.31
CA GLY A 377 10.03 30.91 -10.39
C GLY A 377 10.70 30.57 -11.73
N GLY A 378 11.35 29.41 -11.84
CA GLY A 378 12.00 28.97 -13.06
C GLY A 378 11.01 28.51 -14.15
N THR A 379 11.49 28.51 -15.38
CA THR A 379 10.74 28.14 -16.59
C THR A 379 11.46 27.07 -17.43
N GLN A 380 12.45 26.40 -16.85
CA GLN A 380 13.36 25.48 -17.57
C GLN A 380 12.65 24.28 -18.20
N LEU A 381 11.52 23.85 -17.63
CA LEU A 381 10.72 22.73 -18.13
C LEU A 381 9.52 23.23 -18.95
N GLN A 382 8.92 24.34 -18.54
CA GLN A 382 7.81 24.99 -19.26
C GLN A 382 7.82 26.51 -18.99
N GLY A 383 7.70 27.30 -20.06
CA GLY A 383 7.39 28.72 -19.98
C GLY A 383 6.00 29.02 -19.42
N TYR A 384 5.68 30.29 -19.22
CA TYR A 384 4.33 30.68 -18.82
C TYR A 384 3.32 30.36 -19.92
N VAL A 385 2.33 29.54 -19.58
CA VAL A 385 1.21 29.17 -20.44
C VAL A 385 -0.08 29.65 -19.79
N GLY A 386 -0.81 30.52 -20.49
CA GLY A 386 -2.13 30.99 -20.08
C GLY A 386 -3.19 29.89 -20.24
N VAL A 387 -4.01 29.70 -19.21
CA VAL A 387 -5.14 28.76 -19.21
C VAL A 387 -6.48 29.47 -19.04
N GLY A 388 -6.51 30.80 -19.08
CA GLY A 388 -7.70 31.60 -18.83
C GLY A 388 -8.20 31.43 -17.40
N ARG A 389 -9.49 31.15 -17.22
CA ARG A 389 -10.13 30.99 -15.90
C ARG A 389 -10.11 29.55 -15.36
N LYS A 390 -9.38 28.64 -16.00
CA LYS A 390 -9.30 27.24 -15.53
C LYS A 390 -8.60 27.16 -14.18
N SER A 391 -9.12 26.32 -13.30
CA SER A 391 -8.54 26.05 -11.97
C SER A 391 -7.44 24.98 -11.98
N TYR A 392 -6.91 24.65 -13.15
CA TYR A 392 -5.87 23.63 -13.30
C TYR A 392 -5.02 23.82 -14.57
N GLY A 393 -3.83 23.22 -14.57
CA GLY A 393 -2.91 23.16 -15.69
C GLY A 393 -2.27 21.77 -15.80
N ILE A 394 -2.03 21.30 -17.01
CA ILE A 394 -1.48 19.96 -17.30
C ILE A 394 -0.40 20.05 -18.36
N ASN A 395 0.76 19.42 -18.12
CA ASN A 395 1.79 19.21 -19.12
C ASN A 395 2.27 17.76 -19.12
N THR A 396 2.12 17.10 -20.26
CA THR A 396 2.40 15.67 -20.48
C THR A 396 3.72 15.38 -21.16
N LYS A 397 4.43 16.42 -21.64
CA LYS A 397 5.61 16.26 -22.49
C LYS A 397 6.89 16.67 -21.75
N LEU A 398 7.01 16.22 -20.50
CA LEU A 398 8.17 16.51 -19.67
C LEU A 398 9.08 15.29 -19.59
N HIS A 399 10.38 15.53 -19.72
CA HIS A 399 11.41 14.54 -19.39
C HIS A 399 11.96 14.86 -18.01
N LEU A 400 11.41 14.19 -17.00
CA LEU A 400 11.88 14.32 -15.62
C LEU A 400 12.86 13.19 -15.31
N VAL A 401 13.73 13.38 -14.33
CA VAL A 401 14.71 12.37 -13.87
C VAL A 401 14.51 12.21 -12.37
N HIS A 402 14.76 11.01 -11.86
CA HIS A 402 14.69 10.73 -10.43
C HIS A 402 15.61 11.68 -9.63
N GLY A 403 15.13 12.14 -8.49
CA GLY A 403 15.79 13.12 -7.62
C GLY A 403 15.66 14.58 -8.08
N MET A 404 14.99 14.88 -9.20
CA MET A 404 14.77 16.26 -9.62
C MET A 404 13.77 16.96 -8.70
N LEU A 405 14.10 18.18 -8.28
CA LEU A 405 13.20 19.06 -7.56
C LEU A 405 12.44 19.94 -8.57
N VAL A 406 11.12 19.77 -8.68
CA VAL A 406 10.29 20.55 -9.62
C VAL A 406 9.46 21.57 -8.88
N HIS A 407 9.48 22.79 -9.39
CA HIS A 407 8.71 23.92 -8.89
C HIS A 407 7.64 24.34 -9.90
N VAL A 408 6.42 24.54 -9.42
CA VAL A 408 5.32 25.13 -10.20
C VAL A 408 5.11 26.57 -9.75
N THR A 409 5.00 27.48 -10.71
CA THR A 409 4.74 28.91 -10.47
C THR A 409 3.44 29.30 -11.16
N LEU A 410 2.59 30.01 -10.43
CA LEU A 410 1.30 30.52 -10.91
C LEU A 410 1.33 32.05 -10.91
N ILE A 411 0.82 32.66 -11.97
CA ILE A 411 0.56 34.10 -12.10
C ILE A 411 -0.93 34.26 -12.40
N VAL A 412 -1.61 35.02 -11.56
CA VAL A 412 -3.05 35.30 -11.69
C VAL A 412 -3.21 36.78 -11.97
N ARG A 413 -3.99 37.15 -12.99
CA ARG A 413 -4.31 38.54 -13.33
C ARG A 413 -5.82 38.77 -13.27
N ASN A 414 -6.26 39.90 -12.71
CA ASN A 414 -7.66 40.32 -12.76
C ASN A 414 -7.95 41.32 -13.88
N ASN A 415 -9.23 41.65 -14.10
CA ASN A 415 -9.62 42.59 -15.16
C ASN A 415 -9.18 44.04 -14.89
N ALA A 416 -8.79 44.37 -13.65
CA ALA A 416 -8.15 45.65 -13.32
C ALA A 416 -6.63 45.67 -13.61
N GLY A 417 -6.07 44.56 -14.11
CA GLY A 417 -4.66 44.44 -14.50
C GLY A 417 -3.68 44.18 -13.35
N LEU A 418 -4.18 43.97 -12.13
CA LEU A 418 -3.36 43.58 -10.97
C LEU A 418 -2.98 42.11 -11.06
N MET A 419 -1.81 41.76 -10.52
CA MET A 419 -1.25 40.41 -10.61
C MET A 419 -0.81 39.88 -9.25
N SER A 420 -1.07 38.59 -9.02
CA SER A 420 -0.55 37.81 -7.90
C SER A 420 0.34 36.69 -8.40
N VAL A 421 1.44 36.42 -7.69
CA VAL A 421 2.38 35.32 -8.00
C VAL A 421 2.45 34.36 -6.83
N VAL A 422 2.24 33.07 -7.09
CA VAL A 422 2.30 32.01 -6.09
C VAL A 422 3.22 30.89 -6.56
N TYR A 423 3.88 30.28 -5.59
CA TYR A 423 4.80 29.17 -5.79
C TYR A 423 4.28 27.97 -5.04
N ALA A 424 4.18 26.84 -5.72
CA ALA A 424 3.89 25.57 -5.07
C ALA A 424 5.08 25.14 -4.20
N GLU A 425 4.79 24.34 -3.18
CA GLU A 425 5.85 23.54 -2.53
C GLU A 425 6.51 22.64 -3.58
N PRO A 426 7.86 22.49 -3.54
CA PRO A 426 8.55 21.70 -4.54
C PRO A 426 8.20 20.21 -4.42
N ILE A 427 8.02 19.57 -5.57
CA ILE A 427 7.87 18.11 -5.64
C ILE A 427 9.22 17.47 -5.98
N VAL A 428 9.55 16.38 -5.29
CA VAL A 428 10.70 15.53 -5.66
C VAL A 428 10.19 14.47 -6.63
N ILE A 429 10.84 14.38 -7.79
CA ILE A 429 10.54 13.35 -8.78
C ILE A 429 11.15 12.04 -8.34
N ASP A 430 10.30 11.07 -8.09
CA ASP A 430 10.62 9.72 -7.73
C ASP A 430 10.21 8.77 -8.86
N ARG A 431 11.13 7.87 -9.17
CA ARG A 431 11.01 6.83 -10.20
C ARG A 431 11.44 5.47 -9.68
N THR A 432 11.73 5.36 -8.39
CA THR A 432 12.19 4.16 -7.73
C THR A 432 11.04 3.59 -6.92
N PRO A 433 10.77 2.28 -7.00
CA PRO A 433 9.82 1.65 -6.09
C PRO A 433 10.40 1.63 -4.66
N PRO A 434 9.55 1.54 -3.63
CA PRO A 434 9.99 1.44 -2.25
C PRO A 434 10.85 0.19 -2.06
N VAL A 435 11.83 0.24 -1.17
CA VAL A 435 12.73 -0.87 -0.87
C VAL A 435 12.20 -1.65 0.32
N ILE A 436 11.87 -2.93 0.12
CA ILE A 436 11.43 -3.82 1.19
C ILE A 436 12.64 -4.59 1.72
N GLY A 437 12.83 -4.53 3.04
CA GLY A 437 13.83 -5.30 3.76
C GLY A 437 13.48 -6.80 3.84
N LEU A 438 14.07 -7.48 4.83
CA LEU A 438 13.79 -8.89 5.08
C LEU A 438 12.36 -9.07 5.61
N VAL A 439 11.59 -9.97 4.99
CA VAL A 439 10.29 -10.41 5.49
C VAL A 439 10.49 -11.64 6.38
N SER A 440 10.02 -11.54 7.61
CA SER A 440 10.08 -12.59 8.64
C SER A 440 8.69 -13.06 9.04
N HIS A 441 8.61 -14.29 9.56
CA HIS A 441 7.33 -14.94 9.89
C HIS A 441 6.94 -14.88 11.37
N SER A 442 7.71 -14.19 12.21
CA SER A 442 7.53 -14.19 13.66
C SER A 442 7.54 -12.78 14.26
N LYS A 443 7.06 -12.66 15.50
CA LYS A 443 7.24 -11.45 16.31
C LYS A 443 8.68 -11.30 16.81
N ASP A 444 9.33 -12.42 17.14
CA ASP A 444 10.68 -12.53 17.70
C ASP A 444 11.48 -13.61 16.96
N ASN A 445 12.56 -13.21 16.26
CA ASN A 445 13.51 -14.01 15.44
C ASN A 445 12.91 -15.05 14.47
N ASP A 446 13.48 -15.16 13.27
CA ASP A 446 12.96 -16.04 12.20
C ASP A 446 13.15 -17.53 12.56
N ILE A 447 12.25 -18.07 13.38
CA ILE A 447 12.16 -19.49 13.67
C ILE A 447 11.50 -20.11 12.45
N GLY A 448 12.22 -20.95 11.71
CA GLY A 448 11.73 -21.60 10.48
C GLY A 448 10.56 -22.58 10.68
N TYR A 449 9.98 -22.66 11.88
CA TYR A 449 8.95 -23.60 12.27
C TYR A 449 7.88 -22.96 13.16
N GLN A 450 6.61 -23.34 12.98
CA GLN A 450 5.49 -22.93 13.85
C GLN A 450 4.48 -24.06 14.07
N SER A 451 3.82 -24.03 15.23
CA SER A 451 2.68 -24.91 15.56
C SER A 451 1.32 -24.24 15.45
N GLY A 452 1.29 -22.90 15.33
CA GLY A 452 0.06 -22.12 15.23
C GLY A 452 -0.54 -22.13 13.81
N GLN A 453 -1.86 -21.95 13.74
CA GLN A 453 -2.61 -21.77 12.48
C GLN A 453 -2.75 -20.27 12.09
N VAL A 454 -2.05 -19.39 12.81
CA VAL A 454 -2.05 -17.94 12.58
C VAL A 454 -0.73 -17.59 11.91
N LEU A 455 -0.81 -17.12 10.67
CA LEU A 455 0.34 -16.66 9.92
C LEU A 455 0.64 -15.21 10.25
N ILE A 456 1.92 -14.92 10.51
CA ILE A 456 2.42 -13.57 10.79
C ILE A 456 3.44 -13.21 9.71
N ALA A 457 3.41 -11.95 9.27
CA ALA A 457 4.44 -11.37 8.42
C ALA A 457 4.93 -10.07 9.05
N LYS A 458 6.24 -9.89 9.14
CA LYS A 458 6.90 -8.69 9.64
C LYS A 458 7.98 -8.25 8.67
N TRP A 459 8.00 -6.97 8.31
CA TRP A 459 8.96 -6.42 7.35
C TRP A 459 9.25 -4.95 7.64
N ASP A 460 10.42 -4.50 7.20
CA ASP A 460 10.77 -3.09 7.14
C ASP A 460 10.65 -2.62 5.69
N VAL A 461 10.24 -1.37 5.49
CA VAL A 461 10.14 -0.76 4.16
C VAL A 461 10.62 0.69 4.23
N GLU A 462 11.44 1.09 3.27
CA GLU A 462 12.02 2.42 3.18
C GLU A 462 11.82 2.98 1.77
N ASP A 463 11.56 4.29 1.71
CA ASP A 463 11.43 5.09 0.49
C ASP A 463 11.94 6.49 0.88
N ASP A 464 13.11 6.86 0.38
CA ASP A 464 13.82 8.07 0.82
C ASP A 464 13.28 9.32 0.10
N GLU A 465 12.59 9.12 -1.02
CA GLU A 465 12.14 10.18 -1.92
C GLU A 465 10.67 10.52 -1.74
N THR A 466 9.83 9.53 -1.47
CA THR A 466 8.39 9.68 -1.27
C THR A 466 7.90 8.98 -0.02
N THR A 467 6.67 9.31 0.37
CA THR A 467 6.03 8.59 1.46
C THR A 467 5.45 7.26 0.97
N ILE A 468 5.62 6.24 1.80
CA ILE A 468 5.01 4.92 1.60
C ILE A 468 3.51 5.05 1.79
N SER A 469 2.72 4.60 0.80
CA SER A 469 1.27 4.66 0.86
C SER A 469 0.69 3.50 1.69
N HIS A 470 0.98 2.28 1.25
CA HIS A 470 0.48 1.05 1.87
C HIS A 470 1.30 -0.14 1.38
N CYS A 471 1.17 -1.26 2.07
CA CYS A 471 1.66 -2.55 1.60
C CYS A 471 0.50 -3.55 1.51
N THR A 472 0.65 -4.58 0.70
CA THR A 472 -0.25 -5.72 0.65
C THR A 472 0.50 -7.00 1.03
N VAL A 473 -0.16 -7.86 1.79
CA VAL A 473 0.42 -9.13 2.28
C VAL A 473 -0.47 -10.30 1.89
N ALA A 474 0.14 -11.36 1.37
CA ALA A 474 -0.47 -12.64 1.09
C ALA A 474 0.41 -13.79 1.56
N PHE A 475 -0.16 -14.99 1.64
CA PHE A 475 0.56 -16.22 1.95
C PHE A 475 0.32 -17.27 0.87
N GLY A 476 1.35 -18.09 0.61
CA GLY A 476 1.25 -19.20 -0.33
C GLY A 476 2.27 -20.32 -0.10
N ASN A 477 2.12 -21.41 -0.85
CA ASN A 477 2.96 -22.62 -0.76
C ASN A 477 4.29 -22.52 -1.53
N SER A 478 4.47 -21.45 -2.32
CA SER A 478 5.72 -21.16 -3.01
C SER A 478 6.00 -19.65 -3.02
N PRO A 479 7.26 -19.22 -3.21
CA PRO A 479 7.57 -17.82 -3.45
C PRO A 479 6.72 -17.32 -4.63
N GLU A 480 6.08 -16.16 -4.47
CA GLU A 480 5.19 -15.53 -5.47
C GLU A 480 3.79 -16.16 -5.68
N SER A 481 3.45 -17.24 -5.00
CA SER A 481 2.09 -17.81 -5.06
C SER A 481 1.20 -17.28 -3.94
N THR A 482 -0.09 -17.09 -4.21
CA THR A 482 -1.12 -16.61 -3.27
C THR A 482 -2.21 -17.65 -3.00
N ASP A 483 -1.87 -18.93 -3.11
CA ASP A 483 -2.82 -20.05 -3.04
C ASP A 483 -3.39 -20.33 -1.64
N ILE A 484 -2.86 -19.69 -0.59
CA ILE A 484 -3.36 -19.84 0.79
C ILE A 484 -4.26 -18.66 1.18
N THR A 485 -3.82 -17.42 0.97
CA THR A 485 -4.63 -16.22 1.25
C THR A 485 -4.49 -15.18 0.14
N ASP A 486 -5.59 -14.52 -0.19
CA ASP A 486 -5.59 -13.32 -1.03
C ASP A 486 -4.84 -12.15 -0.36
N PHE A 487 -4.39 -11.18 -1.16
CA PHE A 487 -3.69 -10.00 -0.64
C PHE A 487 -4.60 -9.16 0.27
N LYS A 488 -4.06 -8.78 1.42
CA LYS A 488 -4.70 -7.84 2.36
C LYS A 488 -3.90 -6.55 2.44
N LYS A 489 -4.61 -5.43 2.29
CA LYS A 489 -4.05 -4.08 2.38
C LYS A 489 -3.75 -3.71 3.83
N VAL A 490 -2.54 -3.21 4.06
CA VAL A 490 -2.03 -2.74 5.34
C VAL A 490 -1.49 -1.32 5.14
N LEU A 491 -2.10 -0.35 5.82
CA LEU A 491 -1.64 1.05 5.77
C LEU A 491 -0.31 1.19 6.51
N PHE A 492 0.56 2.07 6.00
CA PHE A 492 1.84 2.32 6.63
C PHE A 492 1.65 2.93 8.03
N SER A 493 2.22 2.27 9.04
CA SER A 493 2.14 2.68 10.44
C SER A 493 3.52 2.91 11.08
N GLY A 494 4.58 2.96 10.28
CA GLY A 494 5.98 2.96 10.72
C GLY A 494 6.63 1.57 10.67
N ASN A 495 7.97 1.56 10.74
CA ASN A 495 8.78 0.35 10.76
C ASN A 495 8.99 -0.18 12.21
N PRO A 496 8.94 -1.50 12.44
CA PRO A 496 8.59 -2.54 11.47
C PRO A 496 7.07 -2.61 11.24
N MET A 497 6.68 -2.95 10.01
CA MET A 497 5.31 -3.30 9.68
C MET A 497 4.98 -4.73 10.13
N LEU A 498 3.73 -4.95 10.55
CA LEU A 498 3.24 -6.24 11.05
C LEU A 498 1.86 -6.56 10.47
N PHE A 499 1.70 -7.78 10.00
CA PHE A 499 0.42 -8.35 9.59
C PHE A 499 0.18 -9.71 10.28
N ASN A 500 -1.04 -9.93 10.78
CA ASN A 500 -1.47 -11.21 11.35
C ASN A 500 -2.71 -11.69 10.57
N SER A 501 -2.71 -12.95 10.15
CA SER A 501 -3.91 -13.58 9.58
C SER A 501 -5.02 -13.64 10.66
N THR A 502 -6.18 -13.07 10.37
CA THR A 502 -7.30 -12.98 11.32
C THR A 502 -8.07 -14.29 11.50
N ASN A 503 -7.96 -15.22 10.53
CA ASN A 503 -8.60 -16.53 10.58
C ASN A 503 -7.55 -17.64 10.71
N HIS A 504 -7.90 -18.71 11.44
CA HIS A 504 -7.15 -19.95 11.40
C HIS A 504 -7.16 -20.51 9.98
N VAL A 505 -6.00 -20.49 9.34
CA VAL A 505 -5.80 -21.10 8.04
C VAL A 505 -5.68 -22.60 8.28
N ASN A 506 -6.38 -23.46 7.54
CA ASN A 506 -6.28 -24.91 7.74
C ASN A 506 -5.03 -25.46 7.04
N LEU A 507 -3.87 -25.30 7.69
CA LEU A 507 -2.57 -25.72 7.15
C LEU A 507 -2.30 -27.18 7.49
N LYS A 508 -1.88 -27.96 6.48
CA LYS A 508 -1.51 -29.37 6.67
C LYS A 508 -0.11 -29.48 7.27
N HIS A 509 0.11 -30.53 8.07
CA HIS A 509 1.43 -30.89 8.59
C HIS A 509 2.49 -30.93 7.47
N GLY A 510 3.66 -30.34 7.74
CA GLY A 510 4.80 -30.33 6.80
C GLY A 510 4.71 -29.31 5.67
N THR A 511 3.62 -28.53 5.58
CA THR A 511 3.48 -27.49 4.54
C THR A 511 4.43 -26.33 4.82
N LYS A 512 5.21 -25.91 3.81
CA LYS A 512 6.06 -24.73 3.88
C LYS A 512 5.33 -23.53 3.29
N VAL A 513 5.15 -22.49 4.11
CA VAL A 513 4.35 -21.31 3.80
C VAL A 513 5.25 -20.09 3.65
N TYR A 514 5.08 -19.35 2.56
CA TYR A 514 5.79 -18.12 2.26
C TYR A 514 4.86 -16.93 2.46
N ALA A 515 5.33 -15.90 3.15
CA ALA A 515 4.74 -14.57 3.14
C ALA A 515 5.26 -13.79 1.93
N ILE A 516 4.35 -13.18 1.18
CA ILE A 516 4.61 -12.35 0.01
C ILE A 516 4.13 -10.95 0.35
N VAL A 517 5.05 -9.98 0.32
CA VAL A 517 4.78 -8.58 0.65
C VAL A 517 5.04 -7.74 -0.58
N ARG A 518 4.07 -6.88 -0.92
CA ARG A 518 4.20 -5.80 -1.91
C ARG A 518 4.06 -4.48 -1.20
N CYS A 519 4.91 -3.51 -1.47
CA CYS A 519 4.77 -2.17 -0.89
C CYS A 519 4.67 -1.13 -2.00
N PHE A 520 3.79 -0.16 -1.81
CA PHE A 520 3.46 0.88 -2.77
C PHE A 520 3.80 2.24 -2.19
N ASN A 521 4.49 3.07 -2.97
CA ASN A 521 4.68 4.47 -2.63
C ASN A 521 3.44 5.30 -3.01
N THR A 522 3.43 6.60 -2.69
CA THR A 522 2.30 7.50 -3.00
C THR A 522 1.98 7.66 -4.48
N LEU A 523 2.93 7.30 -5.36
CA LEU A 523 2.79 7.34 -6.82
C LEU A 523 2.33 6.01 -7.42
N GLY A 524 2.18 4.96 -6.60
CA GLY A 524 1.82 3.62 -7.04
C GLY A 524 2.95 2.83 -7.69
N LEU A 525 4.22 3.24 -7.52
CA LEU A 525 5.35 2.36 -7.78
C LEU A 525 5.45 1.34 -6.65
N TRP A 526 5.83 0.11 -6.98
CA TRP A 526 5.87 -0.97 -6.02
C TRP A 526 7.03 -1.92 -6.23
N SER A 527 7.41 -2.58 -5.15
CA SER A 527 8.32 -3.72 -5.15
C SER A 527 7.67 -4.89 -4.41
N GLN A 528 8.17 -6.10 -4.67
CA GLN A 528 7.73 -7.30 -4.00
C GLN A 528 8.93 -8.06 -3.45
N THR A 529 8.75 -8.64 -2.28
CA THR A 529 9.69 -9.62 -1.76
C THR A 529 8.92 -10.77 -1.11
N SER A 530 9.58 -11.92 -1.04
CA SER A 530 9.07 -13.10 -0.37
C SER A 530 10.01 -13.48 0.77
N SER A 531 9.42 -13.88 1.88
CA SER A 531 10.12 -14.48 3.01
C SER A 531 10.83 -15.80 2.66
N THR A 532 11.67 -16.29 3.58
CA THR A 532 12.43 -17.56 3.48
C THR A 532 11.54 -18.81 3.59
N GLY A 533 10.33 -18.63 4.11
CA GLY A 533 9.27 -19.61 4.26
C GLY A 533 9.33 -20.36 5.59
N ILE A 534 8.17 -20.55 6.22
CA ILE A 534 8.01 -21.21 7.52
C ILE A 534 7.32 -22.58 7.37
N THR A 535 7.83 -23.61 8.04
CA THR A 535 7.25 -24.96 8.00
C THR A 535 6.24 -25.14 9.14
N VAL A 536 5.03 -25.60 8.81
CA VAL A 536 3.97 -25.86 9.78
C VAL A 536 4.11 -27.25 10.38
N ILE A 537 4.20 -27.32 11.70
CA ILE A 537 4.30 -28.55 12.48
C ILE A 537 3.05 -28.68 13.34
N SER A 538 2.11 -29.54 12.91
CA SER A 538 0.89 -29.86 13.67
C SER A 538 0.87 -31.26 14.29
N GLU A 539 1.90 -32.08 14.06
CA GLU A 539 1.99 -33.46 14.53
C GLU A 539 3.34 -33.68 15.22
N PRO A 540 3.38 -34.44 16.33
CA PRO A 540 4.62 -34.73 17.05
C PRO A 540 5.53 -35.68 16.24
N PRO A 541 6.83 -35.82 16.60
CA PRO A 541 7.75 -36.69 15.89
C PRO A 541 7.28 -38.16 15.85
N ASP A 542 7.43 -38.82 14.68
CA ASP A 542 7.04 -40.22 14.50
C ASP A 542 8.04 -41.20 15.15
N VAL A 543 7.48 -42.20 15.82
CA VAL A 543 8.18 -43.24 16.59
C VAL A 543 8.01 -44.64 16.01
N SER A 544 7.30 -44.80 14.90
CA SER A 544 6.96 -46.10 14.30
C SER A 544 8.19 -47.00 14.01
N HIS A 545 9.33 -46.39 13.74
CA HIS A 545 10.61 -47.07 13.49
C HIS A 545 11.65 -46.86 14.58
N ALA A 546 11.26 -46.22 15.69
CA ALA A 546 12.20 -45.88 16.74
C ALA A 546 12.54 -47.11 17.60
N LEU A 547 13.84 -47.35 17.77
CA LEU A 547 14.40 -48.46 18.56
C LEU A 547 15.29 -47.90 19.66
N ILE A 548 15.26 -48.57 20.82
CA ILE A 548 16.15 -48.32 21.95
C ILE A 548 16.91 -49.60 22.24
N GLU A 549 18.22 -49.48 22.34
CA GLU A 549 19.16 -50.56 22.67
C GLU A 549 19.90 -50.19 23.97
N SER A 550 20.07 -51.16 24.85
CA SER A 550 21.04 -51.03 25.94
C SER A 550 22.42 -51.50 25.46
N LEU A 551 23.48 -50.90 25.98
CA LEU A 551 24.86 -51.29 25.68
C LEU A 551 25.56 -51.72 26.97
N PRO A 552 25.39 -52.98 27.41
CA PRO A 552 26.01 -53.48 28.64
C PRO A 552 27.54 -53.34 28.61
N ASN A 553 28.15 -53.22 29.80
CA ASN A 553 29.61 -53.16 29.88
C ASN A 553 30.22 -54.52 29.51
N LYS A 554 31.24 -54.51 28.64
CA LYS A 554 32.02 -55.71 28.33
C LYS A 554 32.98 -56.00 29.48
N MET A 555 32.49 -56.67 30.52
CA MET A 555 33.31 -57.05 31.68
C MET A 555 33.97 -58.44 31.53
N SER A 556 33.36 -59.33 30.75
CA SER A 556 33.90 -60.65 30.44
C SER A 556 33.87 -60.90 28.93
N HIS A 557 34.46 -62.02 28.49
CA HIS A 557 34.37 -62.47 27.09
C HIS A 557 32.98 -62.99 26.73
N PHE A 558 32.12 -63.18 27.73
CA PHE A 558 30.78 -63.69 27.56
C PHE A 558 29.79 -62.53 27.33
N PRO A 559 28.93 -62.62 26.31
CA PRO A 559 27.95 -61.59 26.05
C PRO A 559 26.93 -61.52 27.19
N CYS A 560 26.58 -60.30 27.59
CA CYS A 560 25.43 -60.04 28.46
C CYS A 560 24.17 -59.95 27.59
N SER A 561 23.05 -60.44 28.10
CA SER A 561 21.74 -60.32 27.42
C SER A 561 21.30 -58.86 27.29
N ASP A 562 20.61 -58.53 26.20
CA ASP A 562 20.21 -57.15 25.86
C ASP A 562 19.24 -56.50 26.88
N TRP A 563 18.59 -57.32 27.72
CA TRP A 563 17.67 -56.90 28.79
C TRP A 563 18.28 -56.94 30.19
N ILE A 564 19.60 -57.18 30.32
CA ILE A 564 20.29 -57.17 31.62
C ILE A 564 21.37 -56.10 31.62
N GLN A 565 21.47 -55.36 32.72
CA GLN A 565 22.58 -54.45 32.98
C GLN A 565 23.47 -55.04 34.07
N ASN A 566 24.74 -55.27 33.71
CA ASN A 566 25.75 -55.86 34.59
C ASN A 566 26.49 -54.82 35.45
N ASP A 567 26.02 -53.58 35.46
CA ASP A 567 26.50 -52.50 36.31
C ASP A 567 25.30 -51.76 36.91
N ILE A 568 25.37 -51.48 38.21
CA ILE A 568 24.34 -50.74 38.94
C ILE A 568 24.63 -49.23 39.00
N HIS A 569 25.83 -48.80 38.62
CA HIS A 569 26.28 -47.41 38.66
C HIS A 569 26.23 -46.71 37.30
N THR A 570 26.22 -47.46 36.22
CA THR A 570 26.22 -46.90 34.87
C THR A 570 25.24 -47.66 33.99
N ILE A 571 24.55 -46.93 33.11
CA ILE A 571 23.80 -47.53 32.01
C ILE A 571 24.09 -46.76 30.74
N ARG A 572 24.29 -47.49 29.65
CA ARG A 572 24.49 -46.93 28.32
C ARG A 572 23.29 -47.25 27.46
N LEU A 573 22.62 -46.22 26.98
CA LEU A 573 21.49 -46.36 26.07
C LEU A 573 21.85 -45.77 24.72
N LYS A 574 21.40 -46.43 23.66
CA LYS A 574 21.50 -45.97 22.28
C LYS A 574 20.11 -46.05 21.66
N TRP A 575 19.75 -45.06 20.85
CA TRP A 575 18.48 -45.05 20.16
C TRP A 575 18.62 -44.58 18.72
N ASP A 576 17.73 -45.06 17.85
CA ASP A 576 17.66 -44.60 16.47
C ASP A 576 16.24 -44.72 15.94
N GLY A 577 15.98 -44.23 14.72
CA GLY A 577 14.72 -44.47 14.01
C GLY A 577 13.55 -43.55 14.36
N PHE A 578 13.76 -42.53 15.19
CA PHE A 578 12.83 -41.39 15.28
C PHE A 578 12.85 -40.66 13.92
N GLN A 579 11.78 -40.80 13.14
CA GLN A 579 11.76 -40.27 11.78
C GLN A 579 11.65 -38.75 11.80
N LYS A 580 12.44 -38.10 10.94
CA LYS A 580 12.35 -36.68 10.62
C LYS A 580 11.17 -36.44 9.68
N SER A 581 9.95 -36.81 10.07
CA SER A 581 8.78 -36.78 9.17
C SER A 581 8.46 -35.38 8.64
N THR A 582 9.04 -34.32 9.20
CA THR A 582 9.33 -32.99 8.61
C THR A 582 9.96 -32.05 9.65
N ASN A 583 9.98 -32.50 10.90
CA ASN A 583 10.47 -31.76 12.05
C ASN A 583 11.96 -32.05 12.28
N HIS A 584 12.79 -30.99 12.42
CA HIS A 584 14.08 -31.18 13.08
C HIS A 584 13.80 -31.54 14.54
N ILE A 585 14.42 -32.62 15.03
CA ILE A 585 14.41 -32.93 16.47
C ILE A 585 15.34 -31.92 17.13
N ASP A 586 14.82 -31.19 18.11
CA ASP A 586 15.57 -30.21 18.90
C ASP A 586 16.35 -30.93 20.00
N TYR A 587 15.68 -31.75 20.79
CA TYR A 587 16.29 -32.54 21.85
C TYR A 587 15.54 -33.84 22.15
N TYR A 588 16.19 -34.76 22.86
CA TYR A 588 15.56 -35.97 23.40
C TYR A 588 15.37 -35.87 24.91
N GLN A 589 14.28 -36.46 25.41
CA GLN A 589 14.02 -36.66 26.83
C GLN A 589 14.23 -38.13 27.16
N VAL A 590 15.17 -38.43 28.06
CA VAL A 590 15.46 -39.79 28.53
C VAL A 590 14.98 -39.92 29.96
N ASN A 591 14.18 -40.94 30.26
CA ASN A 591 13.66 -41.20 31.60
C ASN A 591 13.82 -42.68 31.97
N ILE A 592 14.40 -42.97 33.13
CA ILE A 592 14.47 -44.32 33.72
C ILE A 592 13.60 -44.36 34.97
N GLU A 593 12.70 -45.33 35.04
CA GLU A 593 11.81 -45.54 36.19
C GLU A 593 11.77 -47.00 36.64
N MET A 594 11.53 -47.25 37.94
CA MET A 594 11.31 -48.60 38.46
C MET A 594 9.90 -49.08 38.09
N THR A 595 9.80 -50.33 37.62
CA THR A 595 8.53 -50.88 37.11
C THR A 595 7.46 -51.04 38.20
N ASN A 596 7.84 -51.01 39.48
CA ASN A 596 6.94 -51.14 40.63
C ASN A 596 6.22 -49.82 41.00
N GLY A 597 6.42 -48.74 40.23
CA GLY A 597 5.67 -47.48 40.39
C GLY A 597 6.14 -46.59 41.54
N ASP A 598 7.31 -46.87 42.12
CA ASP A 598 7.89 -46.05 43.19
C ASP A 598 8.56 -44.80 42.60
N VAL A 599 8.00 -43.62 42.87
CA VAL A 599 8.37 -42.33 42.24
C VAL A 599 9.71 -41.79 42.75
N ASN A 600 10.26 -42.37 43.81
CA ASN A 600 11.51 -41.90 44.44
C ASN A 600 12.80 -42.29 43.69
N GLY A 601 12.70 -42.83 42.47
CA GLY A 601 13.86 -43.27 41.68
C GLY A 601 13.82 -42.94 40.19
N THR A 602 12.97 -42.00 39.75
CA THR A 602 12.93 -41.56 38.34
C THR A 602 14.14 -40.71 38.00
N ILE A 603 14.95 -41.14 37.05
CA ILE A 603 16.13 -40.41 36.54
C ILE A 603 15.75 -39.78 35.20
N TYR A 604 15.97 -38.48 35.05
CA TYR A 604 15.59 -37.72 33.86
C TYR A 604 16.76 -36.92 33.30
N GLU A 605 17.02 -37.03 32.01
CA GLU A 605 18.06 -36.27 31.31
C GLU A 605 17.56 -35.70 29.97
N LEU A 606 18.03 -34.50 29.63
CA LEU A 606 17.74 -33.80 28.38
C LEU A 606 18.97 -33.82 27.47
N ILE A 607 18.75 -34.17 26.21
CA ILE A 607 19.81 -34.40 25.22
C ILE A 607 19.67 -33.41 24.07
N ASN A 608 20.39 -32.29 24.17
CA ASN A 608 20.24 -31.14 23.28
C ASN A 608 21.39 -31.00 22.26
N ASP A 609 22.34 -31.94 22.24
CA ASP A 609 23.52 -31.94 21.37
C ASP A 609 23.38 -32.88 20.16
N GLY A 610 22.19 -33.45 19.95
CA GLY A 610 21.89 -34.35 18.84
C GLY A 610 22.52 -35.75 18.96
N ARG A 611 23.19 -36.07 20.08
CA ARG A 611 23.71 -37.42 20.31
C ARG A 611 22.55 -38.42 20.40
N ARG A 612 22.79 -39.62 19.84
CA ARG A 612 21.86 -40.76 19.83
C ARG A 612 22.25 -41.86 20.82
N GLN A 613 23.19 -41.53 21.70
CA GLN A 613 23.70 -42.44 22.71
C GLN A 613 24.03 -41.62 23.96
N ILE A 614 23.77 -42.20 25.12
CA ILE A 614 24.05 -41.61 26.42
C ILE A 614 24.68 -42.64 27.34
N THR A 615 25.57 -42.18 28.22
CA THR A 615 25.99 -42.93 29.41
C THR A 615 25.47 -42.15 30.60
N MET A 616 24.54 -42.75 31.36
CA MET A 616 24.03 -42.15 32.59
C MET A 616 24.84 -42.67 33.77
N GLU A 617 25.51 -41.76 34.45
CA GLU A 617 26.35 -42.01 35.63
C GLU A 617 26.47 -40.74 36.50
N PRO A 618 26.60 -40.85 37.83
CA PRO A 618 26.50 -42.08 38.62
C PRO A 618 25.03 -42.46 38.93
N LEU A 619 24.71 -43.74 38.83
CA LEU A 619 23.43 -44.33 39.22
C LEU A 619 23.58 -45.18 40.49
N THR A 620 22.45 -45.52 41.11
CA THR A 620 22.39 -46.47 42.24
C THR A 620 21.20 -47.40 42.04
N LEU A 621 21.29 -48.24 41.01
CA LEU A 621 20.24 -49.22 40.70
C LEU A 621 20.22 -50.33 41.76
N GLN A 622 19.03 -50.83 42.07
CA GLN A 622 18.83 -51.93 43.01
C GLN A 622 19.06 -53.26 42.31
N GLN A 623 19.78 -54.15 42.98
CA GLN A 623 20.07 -55.50 42.49
C GLN A 623 18.78 -56.29 42.26
N ASN A 624 18.74 -57.03 41.16
CA ASN A 624 17.61 -57.88 40.72
C ASN A 624 16.26 -57.13 40.63
N THR A 625 16.30 -55.84 40.28
CA THR A 625 15.10 -55.00 40.13
C THR A 625 14.85 -54.67 38.66
N HIS A 626 13.58 -54.67 38.27
CA HIS A 626 13.15 -54.32 36.92
C HIS A 626 12.99 -52.81 36.77
N TYR A 627 13.59 -52.29 35.71
CA TYR A 627 13.56 -50.90 35.31
C TYR A 627 12.99 -50.76 33.91
N LYS A 628 12.47 -49.56 33.64
CA LYS A 628 11.97 -49.15 32.34
C LYS A 628 12.68 -47.86 31.93
N ALA A 629 13.47 -47.93 30.88
CA ALA A 629 14.00 -46.76 30.19
C ALA A 629 12.98 -46.31 29.13
N SER A 630 12.75 -45.01 29.01
CA SER A 630 11.87 -44.42 28.01
C SER A 630 12.53 -43.22 27.35
N ILE A 631 12.38 -43.10 26.03
CA ILE A 631 12.93 -41.99 25.24
C ILE A 631 11.81 -41.34 24.44
N LYS A 632 11.73 -40.02 24.53
CA LYS A 632 10.84 -39.17 23.74
C LYS A 632 11.66 -38.16 22.95
N ALA A 633 11.25 -37.87 21.72
CA ALA A 633 11.82 -36.80 20.91
C ALA A 633 10.97 -35.53 21.06
N VAL A 634 11.62 -34.37 21.10
CA VAL A 634 10.96 -33.06 21.07
C VAL A 634 11.44 -32.32 19.83
N ASP A 635 10.51 -31.74 19.08
CA ASP A 635 10.85 -30.94 17.90
C ASP A 635 11.09 -29.45 18.19
N MET A 636 11.47 -28.71 17.15
CA MET A 636 11.73 -27.27 17.19
C MET A 636 10.53 -26.39 17.61
N VAL A 637 9.30 -26.95 17.64
CA VAL A 637 8.10 -26.23 18.12
C VAL A 637 7.66 -26.70 19.52
N GLY A 638 8.44 -27.57 20.16
CA GLY A 638 8.19 -28.09 21.49
C GLY A 638 7.18 -29.24 21.57
N SER A 639 6.77 -29.82 20.44
CA SER A 639 5.87 -30.98 20.44
C SER A 639 6.64 -32.25 20.81
N VAL A 640 6.06 -33.06 21.69
CA VAL A 640 6.71 -34.24 22.27
C VAL A 640 6.14 -35.51 21.65
N SER A 641 7.01 -36.42 21.22
CA SER A 641 6.62 -37.73 20.68
C SER A 641 6.06 -38.66 21.75
N ASP A 642 5.41 -39.73 21.29
CA ASP A 642 5.20 -40.91 22.13
C ASP A 642 6.53 -41.48 22.62
N GLY A 643 6.51 -42.17 23.77
CA GLY A 643 7.72 -42.72 24.38
C GLY A 643 7.99 -44.14 23.90
N VAL A 644 9.16 -44.36 23.31
CA VAL A 644 9.68 -45.73 23.09
C VAL A 644 10.28 -46.23 24.39
N GLN A 645 10.11 -47.52 24.70
CA GLN A 645 10.48 -48.09 25.99
C GLN A 645 11.37 -49.32 25.85
N LEU A 646 12.33 -49.46 26.76
CA LEU A 646 13.15 -50.64 26.94
C LEU A 646 13.05 -51.10 28.40
N MET A 647 12.74 -52.38 28.62
CA MET A 647 12.75 -52.99 29.94
C MET A 647 14.09 -53.67 30.18
N PHE A 648 14.67 -53.48 31.36
CA PHE A 648 15.90 -54.15 31.75
C PHE A 648 15.94 -54.48 33.24
N THR A 649 16.78 -55.44 33.60
CA THR A 649 17.03 -55.84 35.00
C THR A 649 18.48 -55.53 35.35
N ALA A 650 18.72 -54.93 36.52
CA ALA A 650 20.09 -54.72 37.02
C ALA A 650 20.56 -55.97 37.77
N ASP A 651 21.59 -56.66 37.28
CA ASP A 651 22.18 -57.85 37.93
C ASP A 651 23.71 -57.82 37.90
N THR A 652 24.33 -57.68 39.08
CA THR A 652 25.79 -57.65 39.27
C THR A 652 26.36 -58.90 39.95
N ASN A 653 25.53 -59.91 40.23
CA ASN A 653 25.94 -61.06 41.03
C ASN A 653 26.51 -62.18 40.15
N PRO A 654 27.72 -62.70 40.41
CA PRO A 654 28.18 -63.93 39.78
C PRO A 654 27.40 -65.15 40.28
N PRO A 655 27.34 -66.25 39.51
CA PRO A 655 26.76 -67.51 39.99
C PRO A 655 27.43 -67.98 41.28
N ASN A 656 26.65 -68.38 42.28
CA ASN A 656 27.17 -68.86 43.56
C ASN A 656 27.38 -70.37 43.56
N LYS A 657 28.40 -70.83 44.31
CA LYS A 657 28.65 -72.25 44.55
C LYS A 657 27.88 -72.71 45.79
N THR A 658 27.15 -73.81 45.68
CA THR A 658 26.29 -74.36 46.76
C THR A 658 27.03 -75.30 47.71
N GLY A 659 28.30 -75.59 47.43
CA GLY A 659 29.10 -76.59 48.15
C GLY A 659 28.93 -78.02 47.62
N ILE A 660 27.98 -78.27 46.71
CA ILE A 660 27.88 -79.53 45.97
C ILE A 660 29.09 -79.66 45.05
N ARG A 661 29.73 -80.84 45.01
CA ARG A 661 30.86 -81.11 44.13
C ARG A 661 30.37 -81.74 42.83
N ILE A 662 31.11 -81.48 41.75
CA ILE A 662 30.91 -82.17 40.48
C ILE A 662 31.17 -83.65 40.70
N SER A 663 30.27 -84.51 40.23
CA SER A 663 30.41 -85.97 40.30
C SER A 663 30.76 -86.52 38.92
N HIS A 664 31.59 -87.57 38.90
CA HIS A 664 31.93 -88.30 37.68
C HIS A 664 31.68 -89.80 37.86
N LYS A 665 31.38 -90.49 36.76
CA LYS A 665 31.24 -91.95 36.73
C LYS A 665 31.81 -92.52 35.42
N TRP A 666 32.70 -93.49 35.54
CA TRP A 666 33.18 -94.30 34.43
C TRP A 666 32.14 -95.35 34.04
N LEU A 667 31.82 -95.48 32.74
CA LEU A 667 30.81 -96.43 32.24
C LEU A 667 31.43 -97.66 31.54
N GLU A 668 32.42 -97.45 30.66
CA GLU A 668 33.01 -98.50 29.80
C GLU A 668 34.55 -98.44 29.74
N GLY A 669 35.23 -98.06 30.83
CA GLY A 669 36.70 -97.99 30.87
C GLY A 669 37.33 -96.78 30.18
N THR A 670 36.72 -96.28 29.10
CA THR A 670 37.19 -95.13 28.30
C THR A 670 36.15 -94.01 28.18
N THR A 671 35.00 -94.14 28.85
CA THR A 671 33.88 -93.19 28.78
C THR A 671 33.54 -92.69 30.17
N VAL A 672 33.54 -91.36 30.36
CA VAL A 672 33.25 -90.68 31.64
C VAL A 672 32.02 -89.81 31.50
N ARG A 673 31.07 -89.96 32.41
CA ARG A 673 29.93 -89.06 32.54
C ARG A 673 30.10 -88.14 33.75
N PHE A 674 29.96 -86.85 33.53
CA PHE A 674 30.02 -85.80 34.54
C PHE A 674 28.62 -85.27 34.84
N LEU A 675 28.31 -85.00 36.10
CA LEU A 675 27.10 -84.32 36.55
C LEU A 675 27.44 -83.20 37.54
N TRP A 676 26.91 -82.01 37.29
CA TRP A 676 27.09 -80.81 38.13
C TRP A 676 25.77 -80.11 38.43
N GLU A 677 24.66 -80.84 38.40
CA GLU A 677 23.35 -80.32 38.81
C GLU A 677 23.39 -79.80 40.25
N GLY A 678 22.88 -78.59 40.46
CA GLY A 678 22.87 -77.92 41.77
C GLY A 678 24.23 -77.39 42.25
N VAL A 679 25.34 -77.60 41.53
CA VAL A 679 26.68 -77.07 41.91
C VAL A 679 26.71 -75.54 41.87
N PHE A 680 26.01 -74.96 40.90
CA PHE A 680 25.90 -73.52 40.69
C PHE A 680 24.44 -73.09 40.82
N ILE A 681 24.21 -71.95 41.49
CA ILE A 681 22.91 -71.27 41.58
C ILE A 681 23.11 -69.82 41.15
N SER A 682 22.17 -69.29 40.37
CA SER A 682 22.09 -67.88 40.02
C SER A 682 20.62 -67.46 39.99
N ASP A 683 20.39 -66.15 40.07
CA ASP A 683 19.06 -65.55 39.97
C ASP A 683 18.55 -65.53 38.51
N SER A 684 19.46 -65.71 37.53
CA SER A 684 19.15 -65.87 36.10
C SER A 684 19.58 -67.24 35.57
N ASP A 685 19.12 -67.58 34.37
CA ASP A 685 19.44 -68.84 33.71
C ASP A 685 20.96 -68.99 33.52
N LEU A 686 21.44 -70.21 33.75
CA LEU A 686 22.85 -70.56 33.62
C LEU A 686 23.12 -71.30 32.32
N TYR A 687 24.22 -70.92 31.67
CA TYR A 687 24.88 -71.74 30.66
C TYR A 687 26.28 -72.12 31.14
N TYR A 688 26.78 -73.23 30.64
CA TYR A 688 28.03 -73.82 31.09
C TYR A 688 29.02 -73.92 29.95
N GLU A 689 30.27 -73.60 30.24
CA GLU A 689 31.41 -73.83 29.36
C GLU A 689 32.31 -74.90 29.99
N LEU A 690 32.71 -75.89 29.18
CA LEU A 690 33.48 -77.04 29.61
C LEU A 690 34.85 -77.05 28.93
N THR A 691 35.90 -77.20 29.73
CA THR A 691 37.27 -77.43 29.24
C THR A 691 37.90 -78.60 30.00
N ILE A 692 38.67 -79.42 29.29
CA ILE A 692 39.34 -80.59 29.88
C ILE A 692 40.79 -80.61 29.43
N GLY A 693 41.68 -80.86 30.38
CA GLY A 693 43.10 -80.97 30.11
C GLY A 693 43.85 -81.85 31.09
N THR A 694 45.11 -82.10 30.76
CA THR A 694 46.06 -82.88 31.56
C THR A 694 46.61 -82.11 32.76
N ASN A 695 46.39 -80.79 32.82
CA ASN A 695 46.74 -79.94 33.97
C ASN A 695 45.50 -79.16 34.43
N PRO A 696 45.43 -78.71 35.71
CA PRO A 696 44.32 -77.89 36.19
C PRO A 696 44.15 -76.61 35.34
N GLY A 697 42.95 -76.40 34.79
CA GLY A 697 42.67 -75.29 33.86
C GLY A 697 43.21 -75.47 32.43
N GLY A 698 43.81 -76.62 32.14
CA GLY A 698 44.24 -77.00 30.79
C GLY A 698 43.07 -77.30 29.86
N SER A 699 43.31 -77.21 28.56
CA SER A 699 42.31 -77.43 27.51
C SER A 699 42.86 -78.29 26.37
N ASP A 700 43.93 -79.05 26.61
CA ASP A 700 44.62 -79.87 25.61
C ASP A 700 43.81 -81.10 25.16
N ILE A 701 42.83 -81.54 25.95
CA ILE A 701 41.96 -82.69 25.62
C ILE A 701 40.65 -82.21 24.98
N MET A 702 40.03 -81.19 25.56
CA MET A 702 38.76 -80.65 25.09
C MET A 702 38.70 -79.15 25.33
N LYS A 703 38.42 -78.41 24.25
CA LYS A 703 38.38 -76.95 24.24
C LYS A 703 36.94 -76.46 24.05
N TRP A 704 36.50 -75.61 24.97
CA TRP A 704 35.39 -74.66 24.81
C TRP A 704 34.09 -75.30 24.28
N VAL A 705 33.48 -76.20 25.06
CA VAL A 705 32.15 -76.73 24.73
C VAL A 705 31.09 -76.08 25.61
N GLU A 706 30.16 -75.41 24.96
CA GLU A 706 29.03 -74.75 25.60
C GLU A 706 27.82 -75.71 25.70
N THR A 707 27.14 -75.69 26.84
CA THR A 707 25.92 -76.46 27.07
C THR A 707 25.01 -75.80 28.09
N LYS A 708 23.69 -75.94 27.91
CA LYS A 708 22.70 -75.63 28.95
C LYS A 708 22.38 -76.82 29.85
N GLN A 709 22.89 -78.00 29.52
CA GLN A 709 22.67 -79.21 30.30
C GLN A 709 23.62 -79.25 31.51
N THR A 710 23.17 -79.87 32.59
CA THR A 710 23.94 -80.08 33.83
C THR A 710 24.71 -81.40 33.85
N SER A 711 24.81 -82.07 32.70
CA SER A 711 25.57 -83.30 32.53
C SER A 711 26.25 -83.36 31.16
N PHE A 712 27.42 -84.00 31.10
CA PHE A 712 28.16 -84.20 29.86
C PHE A 712 28.86 -85.56 29.88
N THR A 713 28.92 -86.22 28.72
CA THR A 713 29.59 -87.52 28.57
C THR A 713 30.76 -87.37 27.61
N LEU A 714 31.96 -87.66 28.09
CA LEU A 714 33.19 -87.67 27.32
C LEU A 714 33.56 -89.10 26.94
N TYR A 715 33.91 -89.31 25.68
CA TYR A 715 34.29 -90.61 25.13
C TYR A 715 35.80 -90.64 24.83
N ALA A 716 36.37 -91.84 24.79
CA ALA A 716 37.78 -92.10 24.45
C ALA A 716 38.81 -91.37 25.35
N VAL A 717 38.56 -91.37 26.66
CA VAL A 717 39.47 -90.80 27.67
C VAL A 717 40.55 -91.82 28.05
N ASP A 718 41.82 -91.40 28.01
CA ASP A 718 42.93 -92.21 28.51
C ASP A 718 42.79 -92.38 30.03
N ASN A 719 42.71 -93.62 30.51
CA ASN A 719 42.47 -93.92 31.91
C ASN A 719 43.76 -94.04 32.75
N SER A 720 44.93 -93.79 32.14
CA SER A 720 46.25 -93.93 32.80
C SER A 720 46.79 -92.63 33.43
N PHE A 721 46.11 -91.49 33.20
CA PHE A 721 46.52 -90.18 33.70
C PHE A 721 45.39 -89.47 34.44
N GLU A 722 45.76 -88.59 35.38
CA GLU A 722 44.83 -87.66 36.02
C GLU A 722 44.44 -86.56 35.03
N HIS A 723 43.13 -86.28 34.95
CA HIS A 723 42.56 -85.25 34.09
C HIS A 723 41.84 -84.22 34.93
N HIS A 724 41.73 -83.00 34.41
CA HIS A 724 41.06 -81.90 35.08
C HIS A 724 39.94 -81.35 34.19
N LEU A 725 38.70 -81.48 34.65
CA LEU A 725 37.52 -80.84 34.06
C LEU A 725 37.31 -79.48 34.75
N THR A 726 37.30 -78.41 33.97
CA THR A 726 36.83 -77.10 34.41
C THR A 726 35.42 -76.88 33.90
N VAL A 727 34.48 -76.66 34.82
CA VAL A 727 33.11 -76.25 34.51
C VAL A 727 32.96 -74.79 34.91
N THR A 728 32.66 -73.95 33.94
CA THR A 728 32.44 -72.52 34.12
C THR A 728 30.95 -72.25 33.93
N ALA A 729 30.24 -71.95 35.03
CA ALA A 729 28.84 -71.53 34.98
C ALA A 729 28.78 -70.02 34.76
N ILE A 730 27.93 -69.59 33.83
CA ILE A 730 27.83 -68.22 33.36
C ILE A 730 26.36 -67.83 33.38
N ASN A 731 26.05 -66.67 33.95
CA ASN A 731 24.69 -66.14 33.99
C ASN A 731 24.39 -65.18 32.82
N GLU A 732 23.14 -64.77 32.69
CA GLU A 732 22.70 -63.85 31.62
C GLU A 732 23.33 -62.44 31.73
N ALA A 733 23.85 -62.06 32.91
CA ALA A 733 24.62 -60.83 33.12
C ALA A 733 26.07 -60.92 32.60
N GLY A 734 26.51 -62.11 32.14
CA GLY A 734 27.87 -62.38 31.66
C GLY A 734 28.91 -62.58 32.77
N PHE A 735 28.48 -62.69 34.03
CA PHE A 735 29.35 -63.09 35.13
C PHE A 735 29.48 -64.61 35.19
N TYR A 736 30.64 -65.08 35.64
CA TYR A 736 30.94 -66.49 35.65
C TYR A 736 31.62 -66.94 36.93
N THR A 737 31.40 -68.20 37.27
CA THR A 737 32.05 -68.88 38.38
C THR A 737 32.51 -70.25 37.90
N SER A 738 33.80 -70.55 38.11
CA SER A 738 34.41 -71.79 37.63
C SER A 738 34.75 -72.73 38.77
N THR A 739 34.55 -74.04 38.57
CA THR A 739 35.00 -75.10 39.48
C THR A 739 35.79 -76.13 38.69
N ILE A 740 36.88 -76.62 39.30
CA ILE A 740 37.74 -77.66 38.71
C ILE A 740 37.48 -78.96 39.46
N LEU A 741 37.28 -80.04 38.70
CA LEU A 741 37.26 -81.42 39.17
C LEU A 741 38.50 -82.12 38.63
N SER A 742 39.34 -82.64 39.52
CA SER A 742 40.36 -83.62 39.16
C SER A 742 39.77 -85.02 39.22
N PHE A 743 39.96 -85.82 38.19
CA PHE A 743 39.44 -87.19 38.11
C PHE A 743 40.46 -88.13 37.47
N ASN A 744 40.46 -89.38 37.93
CA ASN A 744 41.23 -90.48 37.36
C ASN A 744 40.33 -91.73 37.37
N TYR A 745 40.76 -92.83 36.75
CA TYR A 745 40.05 -94.09 36.74
C TYR A 745 39.91 -94.73 38.13
N ASP A 746 40.93 -94.54 38.99
CA ASP A 746 41.01 -95.19 40.30
C ASP A 746 40.28 -94.44 41.45
N ASN A 747 39.74 -93.24 41.19
CA ASN A 747 39.11 -92.35 42.19
C ASN A 747 37.67 -91.97 41.86
#